data_AF-A0A943KAC3-F1
#
_entry.id   AF-A0A943KAC3-F1
#
_cell.length_a   1.000
_cell.length_b   1.000
_cell.length_c   1.000
_cell.angle_alpha   90.00
_cell.angle_beta   90.00
_cell.angle_gamma   90.00
#
_symmetry.space_group_name_H-M   'P 1'
#
loop_
_entity.id
_entity.type
_entity.pdbx_description
1 polymer ?
#
loop_
_entity_poly.entity_id
_entity_poly.type
_entity_poly.pdbx_seq_one_letter_code
_entity_poly.pdbx_strand_id
1 'polypeptide(L)'
;MEMVNDKNNKEVVTSEEVLELPPELDGKKMRKEKFSKYQLFSPAIFKESLKSNWIGTLICSIGNALILVIIVVILSTLSINATKESLSNMFSNANMETEIKTGAVGLYSAFDESAENYEDLSNGTDKAVELSETIYLEMNDSDVQTLLTSLNTAYDSVYNHSGKNPDNTKATIVAISNYYLNDGELSTAQKNLLSLLGITIPDVNLTDQEKIVAIYYLPYYLDEYYIEGYTNGEKNATAVNVRNIMVNSIPTCAENGLTEENFGLSKDQAKEISALLKTQIVDFNTTLDSKGSISETEKKSLALEKAYDASFDLIPLMADESTKDQITTIMTELKACYDKTDDSGKDYKKMYIEDTDSYRTNSMSEIIENTVVDAFRDIAYYNYLNAFEVNYVTDDLGYPIEYVESGKFDEKGEPIKVAVRIMKYNPDRYIRVKADMGTPATLVQKMHKDLLTGEDYTEEEIEKAKKDSNEQIDTQIVPNLKSFMSDFIKRDSKNSNEYFDGNKVNEIAIADRVNSIVGKMAAQQLIDSYNDKHGTSITDVSQITSEDSSMDGKSMMDSVYAYSSGGISSFRYLYSSNLEKGYKRTDALLAAMVKSCTGVIDQLPNKVNDSLTEMGSMNTYGIFVGVVAFGMASILIPMVYTITLADSLVAEKVETGSLSFTMSTPIKRSTFIFTEACYLIGTEVFMGLVLFLGGLLARTCGIAMGGTDLIESLPISDISQYALGNFMVTLAISGICFCASSIFNKVRFAISYGGGLNIFFFICSILGLFGTKAIPGTVRIESMNYFNYVTILSLNDGVAVMEASAVYWYKLIGLLAIALLTYISGSIVFTKKDLPL
;
A
#
# COMPACT_ATOMS: atom_id res chain seq x y z
N MET A 1 -40.67 101.74 28.48
CA MET A 1 -41.91 101.69 27.67
C MET A 1 -41.45 101.52 26.24
N GLU A 2 -42.02 100.53 25.56
CA GLU A 2 -42.09 100.45 24.10
C GLU A 2 -40.80 100.29 23.28
N MET A 3 -40.89 99.32 22.38
CA MET A 3 -40.08 99.25 21.17
C MET A 3 -40.28 100.53 20.34
N VAL A 4 -39.23 100.89 19.58
CA VAL A 4 -39.25 101.13 18.12
C VAL A 4 -38.28 102.26 17.72
N ASN A 5 -37.32 101.85 16.88
CA ASN A 5 -36.65 102.56 15.78
C ASN A 5 -35.76 103.80 15.97
N ASP A 6 -34.47 103.57 15.64
CA ASP A 6 -33.82 103.96 14.37
C ASP A 6 -32.85 105.17 14.38
N LYS A 7 -31.79 104.94 13.60
CA LYS A 7 -30.79 105.83 12.99
C LYS A 7 -29.50 106.23 13.74
N ASN A 8 -28.45 105.60 13.22
CA ASN A 8 -27.28 106.20 12.56
C ASN A 8 -26.17 106.90 13.36
N ASN A 9 -24.97 106.40 13.05
CA ASN A 9 -23.73 107.09 12.68
C ASN A 9 -22.66 107.41 13.74
N LYS A 10 -21.50 106.78 13.47
CA LYS A 10 -20.13 107.33 13.38
C LYS A 10 -19.32 107.65 14.64
N GLU A 11 -18.28 106.81 14.76
CA GLU A 11 -16.84 107.14 14.88
C GLU A 11 -16.26 107.74 16.17
N VAL A 12 -14.99 107.34 16.37
CA VAL A 12 -13.88 107.97 17.12
C VAL A 12 -13.52 107.37 18.50
N VAL A 13 -12.64 106.36 18.46
CA VAL A 13 -11.23 106.30 18.96
C VAL A 13 -10.85 106.87 20.35
N THR A 14 -9.97 106.10 21.05
CA THR A 14 -9.11 106.34 22.26
C THR A 14 -9.81 106.31 23.62
N SER A 15 -9.30 105.69 24.70
CA SER A 15 -7.92 105.65 25.24
C SER A 15 -7.68 104.54 26.30
N GLU A 16 -6.39 104.23 26.50
CA GLU A 16 -5.64 103.50 27.55
C GLU A 16 -6.23 103.51 28.99
N GLU A 17 -6.28 102.38 29.69
CA GLU A 17 -5.27 101.80 30.63
C GLU A 17 -5.17 102.52 32.00
N VAL A 18 -5.66 101.88 33.07
CA VAL A 18 -5.07 101.96 34.43
C VAL A 18 -5.21 100.61 35.12
N LEU A 19 -4.06 99.99 35.38
CA LEU A 19 -3.86 98.88 36.31
C LEU A 19 -4.11 99.32 37.75
N GLU A 20 -4.83 98.50 38.53
CA GLU A 20 -4.62 98.42 39.98
C GLU A 20 -4.17 97.00 40.36
N LEU A 21 -2.99 96.91 40.98
CA LEU A 21 -2.39 95.69 41.54
C LEU A 21 -2.99 95.36 42.92
N PRO A 22 -3.14 94.07 43.28
CA PRO A 22 -3.20 93.62 44.67
C PRO A 22 -1.83 93.11 45.20
N PRO A 23 -1.66 92.99 46.52
CA PRO A 23 -0.42 93.33 47.23
C PRO A 23 0.62 92.21 47.34
N GLU A 24 1.87 92.61 47.58
CA GLU A 24 3.01 91.73 47.92
C GLU A 24 2.74 90.90 49.19
N LEU A 25 2.92 89.59 49.08
CA LEU A 25 3.05 88.67 50.21
C LEU A 25 4.44 88.03 50.21
N ASP A 26 5.31 88.69 50.97
CA ASP A 26 6.35 88.18 51.85
C ASP A 26 6.83 86.72 51.69
N GLY A 27 8.12 86.59 51.36
CA GLY A 27 9.00 85.74 52.16
C GLY A 27 8.77 84.23 52.18
N LYS A 28 8.73 83.55 51.02
CA LYS A 28 9.04 82.11 50.95
C LYS A 28 10.10 81.81 49.91
N LYS A 29 11.24 81.28 50.39
CA LYS A 29 12.42 80.85 49.63
C LYS A 29 12.02 80.23 48.28
N MET A 30 12.45 80.85 47.18
CA MET A 30 12.51 80.23 45.87
C MET A 30 13.29 78.91 46.00
N ARG A 31 12.58 77.78 45.93
CA ARG A 31 13.21 76.51 45.56
C ARG A 31 13.69 76.70 44.13
N LYS A 32 15.00 76.88 43.94
CA LYS A 32 15.65 76.64 42.66
C LYS A 32 15.42 75.17 42.32
N GLU A 33 14.33 74.86 41.62
CA GLU A 33 14.22 73.58 40.94
C GLU A 33 15.24 73.59 39.81
N LYS A 34 16.24 72.73 39.96
CA LYS A 34 17.21 72.41 38.92
C LYS A 34 16.45 71.88 37.71
N PHE A 35 16.23 72.72 36.71
CA PHE A 35 15.95 72.26 35.34
C PHE A 35 17.17 71.48 34.85
N SER A 36 17.14 70.15 34.99
CA SER A 36 18.16 69.25 34.46
C SER A 36 17.64 67.83 34.35
N LYS A 37 17.07 67.49 33.19
CA LYS A 37 17.59 66.49 32.23
C LYS A 37 16.50 66.15 31.23
N TYR A 38 16.91 65.98 29.98
CA TYR A 38 16.09 65.50 28.87
C TYR A 38 15.29 64.25 29.25
N GLN A 39 14.04 64.42 29.66
CA GLN A 39 13.12 63.31 29.86
C GLN A 39 12.46 63.00 28.52
N LEU A 40 12.79 61.83 27.96
CA LEU A 40 12.17 61.29 26.75
C LEU A 40 10.68 60.99 26.96
N PHE A 41 10.25 60.79 28.20
CA PHE A 41 8.90 60.41 28.59
C PHE A 41 8.26 61.48 29.48
N SER A 42 6.98 61.80 29.24
CA SER A 42 6.19 62.73 30.05
C SER A 42 5.08 61.99 30.83
N PRO A 43 5.20 61.84 32.16
CA PRO A 43 4.15 61.20 32.97
C PRO A 43 2.80 61.92 32.90
N ALA A 44 2.80 63.24 32.66
CA ALA A 44 1.58 64.03 32.58
C ALA A 44 0.76 63.68 31.33
N ILE A 45 1.41 63.63 30.15
CA ILE A 45 0.76 63.28 28.88
C ILE A 45 0.26 61.84 28.93
N PHE A 46 1.07 60.91 29.45
CA PHE A 46 0.65 59.53 29.61
C PHE A 46 -0.60 59.38 30.49
N LYS A 47 -0.67 60.12 31.61
CA LYS A 47 -1.83 60.10 32.52
C LYS A 47 -3.07 60.72 31.89
N GLU A 48 -2.90 61.72 31.04
CA GLU A 48 -3.97 62.33 30.25
C GLU A 48 -4.54 61.33 29.24
N SER A 49 -3.69 60.74 28.40
CA SER A 49 -4.10 59.73 27.40
C SER A 49 -4.75 58.51 28.08
N LEU A 50 -4.21 58.06 29.23
CA LEU A 50 -4.81 56.99 30.03
C LEU A 50 -6.21 57.36 30.55
N LYS A 51 -6.37 58.54 31.18
CA LYS A 51 -7.68 58.97 31.69
C LYS A 51 -8.73 59.15 30.59
N SER A 52 -8.30 59.60 29.41
CA SER A 52 -9.20 59.82 28.29
C SER A 52 -9.72 58.50 27.70
N ASN A 53 -8.90 57.44 27.67
CA ASN A 53 -9.16 56.26 26.86
C ASN A 53 -9.36 54.94 27.65
N TRP A 54 -9.12 54.92 28.98
CA TRP A 54 -9.13 53.67 29.77
C TRP A 54 -10.46 52.89 29.70
N ILE A 55 -11.61 53.56 29.62
CA ILE A 55 -12.93 52.91 29.52
C ILE A 55 -13.03 52.14 28.20
N GLY A 56 -12.61 52.76 27.10
CA GLY A 56 -12.61 52.13 25.78
C GLY A 56 -11.69 50.91 25.75
N THR A 57 -10.48 51.05 26.31
CA THR A 57 -9.52 49.94 26.41
C THR A 57 -10.08 48.78 27.23
N LEU A 58 -10.72 49.06 28.37
CA LEU A 58 -11.30 48.06 29.25
C LEU A 58 -12.46 47.30 28.57
N ILE A 59 -13.40 48.03 27.97
CA ILE A 59 -14.56 47.44 27.28
C ILE A 59 -14.11 46.57 26.11
N CYS A 60 -13.18 47.07 25.29
CA CYS A 60 -12.61 46.33 24.17
C CYS A 60 -11.91 45.04 24.64
N SER A 61 -11.08 45.12 25.69
CA SER A 61 -10.36 43.97 26.24
C SER A 61 -11.30 42.89 26.78
N ILE A 62 -12.30 43.29 27.57
CA ILE A 62 -13.29 42.37 28.15
C ILE A 62 -14.16 41.75 27.05
N GLY A 63 -14.62 42.55 26.09
CA GLY A 63 -15.41 42.07 24.96
C GLY A 63 -14.65 41.03 24.14
N ASN A 64 -13.36 41.28 23.89
CA ASN A 64 -12.51 40.35 23.14
C ASN A 64 -12.29 39.02 23.87
N ALA A 65 -12.01 39.07 25.17
CA ALA A 65 -11.90 37.88 26.01
C ALA A 65 -13.23 37.11 26.09
N LEU A 66 -14.37 37.80 26.17
CA LEU A 66 -15.69 37.19 26.24
C LEU A 66 -16.06 36.46 24.96
N ILE A 67 -15.70 36.99 23.78
CA ILE A 67 -15.89 36.29 22.50
C ILE A 67 -15.11 34.97 22.50
N LEU A 68 -13.86 34.96 22.96
CA LEU A 68 -13.06 33.75 23.03
C LEU A 68 -13.69 32.71 23.96
N VAL A 69 -14.19 33.13 25.13
CA VAL A 69 -14.91 32.26 26.06
C VAL A 69 -16.16 31.66 25.40
N ILE A 70 -16.97 32.48 24.71
CA ILE A 70 -18.17 32.00 24.00
C ILE A 70 -17.80 30.96 22.93
N ILE A 71 -16.78 31.23 22.11
CA ILE A 71 -16.36 30.31 21.05
C ILE A 71 -15.93 28.97 21.65
N VAL A 72 -15.09 28.97 22.69
CA VAL A 72 -14.63 27.74 23.34
C VAL A 72 -15.79 26.98 23.99
N VAL A 73 -16.74 27.69 24.62
CA VAL A 73 -17.94 27.06 25.20
C VAL A 73 -18.80 26.40 24.11
N ILE A 74 -19.03 27.06 22.97
CA ILE A 74 -19.79 26.46 21.87
C ILE A 74 -19.05 25.25 21.29
N LEU A 75 -17.73 25.32 21.11
CA LEU A 75 -16.95 24.20 20.61
C LEU A 75 -16.93 23.03 21.59
N SER A 76 -17.00 23.29 22.90
CA SER A 76 -17.05 22.24 23.92
C SER A 76 -18.33 21.40 23.88
N THR A 77 -19.40 21.87 23.22
CA THR A 77 -20.67 21.14 23.08
C THR A 77 -20.83 20.43 21.74
N LEU A 78 -19.94 20.65 20.77
CA LEU A 78 -19.99 19.99 19.47
C LEU A 78 -19.29 18.63 19.54
N SER A 79 -19.94 17.59 19.03
CA SER A 79 -19.44 16.19 18.94
C SER A 79 -18.36 16.00 17.87
N ILE A 80 -17.46 16.97 17.72
CA ILE A 80 -16.40 16.98 16.71
C ILE A 80 -15.38 15.85 16.99
N ASN A 81 -15.11 15.54 18.27
CA ASN A 81 -14.18 14.48 18.64
C ASN A 81 -14.71 13.09 18.33
N ALA A 82 -16.00 12.84 18.56
CA ALA A 82 -16.61 11.56 18.19
C ALA A 82 -16.47 11.29 16.68
N THR A 83 -16.50 12.34 15.85
CA THR A 83 -16.27 12.22 14.40
C THR A 83 -14.80 11.92 14.09
N LYS A 84 -13.87 12.65 14.72
CA LYS A 84 -12.42 12.42 14.60
C LYS A 84 -12.04 11.00 15.01
N GLU A 85 -12.44 10.58 16.20
CA GLU A 85 -12.17 9.27 16.76
C GLU A 85 -12.82 8.16 15.93
N SER A 86 -14.07 8.36 15.49
CA SER A 86 -14.74 7.40 14.58
C SER A 86 -14.00 7.26 13.25
N LEU A 87 -13.50 8.35 12.66
CA LEU A 87 -12.70 8.30 11.43
C LEU A 87 -11.36 7.62 11.69
N SER A 88 -10.65 8.00 12.75
CA SER A 88 -9.37 7.38 13.15
C SER A 88 -9.52 5.87 13.35
N ASN A 89 -10.57 5.45 14.04
CA ASN A 89 -10.87 4.03 14.25
C ASN A 89 -11.24 3.32 12.95
N MET A 90 -12.00 3.98 12.06
CA MET A 90 -12.32 3.44 10.74
C MET A 90 -11.04 3.17 9.93
N PHE A 91 -10.09 4.12 9.93
CA PHE A 91 -8.80 3.95 9.24
C PHE A 91 -7.94 2.87 9.88
N SER A 92 -7.85 2.83 11.21
CA SER A 92 -7.13 1.78 11.92
C SER A 92 -7.69 0.39 11.60
N ASN A 93 -9.02 0.25 11.60
CA ASN A 93 -9.70 -1.01 11.30
C ASN A 93 -9.53 -1.42 9.84
N ALA A 94 -9.55 -0.48 8.90
CA ALA A 94 -9.35 -0.78 7.49
C ALA A 94 -7.89 -1.17 7.17
N ASN A 95 -6.91 -0.52 7.81
CA ASN A 95 -5.51 -0.95 7.69
C ASN A 95 -5.33 -2.35 8.26
N MET A 96 -5.95 -2.64 9.40
CA MET A 96 -5.98 -3.97 9.99
C MET A 96 -6.64 -5.00 9.05
N GLU A 97 -7.72 -4.63 8.35
CA GLU A 97 -8.35 -5.51 7.35
C GLU A 97 -7.37 -5.93 6.26
N THR A 98 -6.68 -4.97 5.62
CA THR A 98 -5.69 -5.25 4.56
C THR A 98 -4.53 -6.09 5.09
N GLU A 99 -4.00 -5.77 6.27
CA GLU A 99 -2.88 -6.51 6.88
C GLU A 99 -3.26 -7.97 7.20
N ILE A 100 -4.40 -8.17 7.87
CA ILE A 100 -4.90 -9.50 8.23
C ILE A 100 -5.19 -10.34 6.98
N LYS A 101 -5.84 -9.74 5.96
CA LYS A 101 -6.08 -10.45 4.69
C LYS A 101 -4.78 -10.84 4.00
N THR A 102 -3.81 -9.93 3.92
CA THR A 102 -2.52 -10.19 3.27
C THR A 102 -1.75 -11.31 3.97
N GLY A 103 -1.68 -11.27 5.30
CA GLY A 103 -1.03 -12.33 6.09
C GLY A 103 -1.74 -13.68 5.97
N ALA A 104 -3.08 -13.68 6.06
CA ALA A 104 -3.89 -14.90 5.95
C ALA A 104 -3.83 -15.54 4.57
N VAL A 105 -4.05 -14.75 3.51
CA VAL A 105 -3.99 -15.24 2.11
C VAL A 105 -2.58 -15.69 1.76
N GLY A 106 -1.54 -14.98 2.24
CA GLY A 106 -0.15 -15.38 2.03
C GLY A 106 0.17 -16.74 2.67
N LEU A 107 -0.17 -16.93 3.95
CA LEU A 107 0.02 -18.22 4.64
C LEU A 107 -0.80 -19.34 3.98
N TYR A 108 -2.06 -19.07 3.64
CA TYR A 108 -2.93 -20.04 2.97
C TYR A 108 -2.34 -20.47 1.63
N SER A 109 -1.98 -19.52 0.78
CA SER A 109 -1.40 -19.81 -0.53
C SER A 109 -0.09 -20.59 -0.40
N ALA A 110 0.77 -20.27 0.56
CA ALA A 110 2.00 -21.03 0.78
C ALA A 110 1.73 -22.49 1.19
N PHE A 111 0.73 -22.72 2.06
CA PHE A 111 0.37 -24.06 2.52
C PHE A 111 -0.29 -24.88 1.41
N ASP A 112 -1.26 -24.28 0.74
CA ASP A 112 -2.03 -24.88 -0.35
C ASP A 112 -1.13 -25.26 -1.52
N GLU A 113 -0.27 -24.34 -1.97
CA GLU A 113 0.68 -24.63 -3.05
C GLU A 113 1.73 -25.67 -2.67
N SER A 114 2.26 -25.63 -1.44
CA SER A 114 3.24 -26.64 -1.00
C SER A 114 2.61 -28.02 -0.91
N ALA A 115 1.36 -28.12 -0.44
CA ALA A 115 0.62 -29.37 -0.36
C ALA A 115 0.30 -29.96 -1.74
N GLU A 116 -0.26 -29.14 -2.64
CA GLU A 116 -0.59 -29.55 -4.02
C GLU A 116 0.68 -29.92 -4.80
N ASN A 117 1.74 -29.10 -4.73
CA ASN A 117 3.00 -29.39 -5.41
C ASN A 117 3.64 -30.69 -4.89
N TYR A 118 3.54 -30.97 -3.58
CA TYR A 118 4.05 -32.20 -3.01
C TYR A 118 3.30 -33.43 -3.54
N GLU A 119 1.97 -33.38 -3.57
CA GLU A 119 1.16 -34.50 -4.06
C GLU A 119 1.32 -34.70 -5.57
N ASP A 120 1.30 -33.63 -6.36
CA ASP A 120 1.50 -33.69 -7.81
C ASP A 120 2.88 -34.29 -8.13
N LEU A 121 3.93 -33.84 -7.42
CA LEU A 121 5.29 -34.32 -7.65
C LEU A 121 5.51 -35.75 -7.16
N SER A 122 4.98 -36.11 -5.99
CA SER A 122 5.07 -37.47 -5.44
C SER A 122 4.39 -38.46 -6.39
N ASN A 123 3.14 -38.17 -6.76
CA ASN A 123 2.35 -39.02 -7.65
C ASN A 123 2.96 -39.07 -9.06
N GLY A 124 3.47 -37.96 -9.56
CA GLY A 124 4.19 -37.89 -10.83
C GLY A 124 5.46 -38.73 -10.83
N THR A 125 6.23 -38.68 -9.74
CA THR A 125 7.46 -39.46 -9.57
C THR A 125 7.15 -40.95 -9.49
N ASP A 126 6.21 -41.36 -8.64
CA ASP A 126 5.87 -42.77 -8.46
C ASP A 126 5.36 -43.38 -9.78
N LYS A 127 4.52 -42.66 -10.54
CA LYS A 127 4.07 -43.10 -11.88
C LYS A 127 5.19 -43.17 -12.90
N ALA A 128 6.08 -42.17 -12.95
CA ALA A 128 7.21 -42.16 -13.89
C ALA A 128 8.17 -43.33 -13.63
N VAL A 129 8.41 -43.63 -12.34
CA VAL A 129 9.22 -44.77 -11.91
C VAL A 129 8.54 -46.09 -12.27
N GLU A 130 7.25 -46.25 -11.95
CA GLU A 130 6.48 -47.47 -12.26
C GLU A 130 6.49 -47.78 -13.76
N LEU A 131 6.23 -46.77 -14.62
CA LEU A 131 6.22 -46.93 -16.07
C LEU A 131 7.61 -47.30 -16.61
N SER A 132 8.65 -46.62 -16.13
CA SER A 132 10.03 -46.87 -16.57
C SER A 132 10.51 -48.26 -16.14
N GLU A 133 10.25 -48.65 -14.89
CA GLU A 133 10.58 -49.98 -14.37
C GLU A 133 9.87 -51.07 -15.19
N THR A 134 8.58 -50.90 -15.47
CA THR A 134 7.79 -51.81 -16.31
C THR A 134 8.44 -51.99 -17.68
N ILE A 135 8.82 -50.90 -18.36
CA ILE A 135 9.50 -50.96 -19.65
C ILE A 135 10.80 -51.77 -19.56
N TYR A 136 11.62 -51.53 -18.54
CA TYR A 136 12.90 -52.23 -18.37
C TYR A 136 12.73 -53.73 -18.10
N LEU A 137 11.75 -54.10 -17.29
CA LEU A 137 11.47 -55.49 -16.91
C LEU A 137 10.85 -56.28 -18.06
N GLU A 138 9.76 -55.78 -18.65
CA GLU A 138 8.99 -56.46 -19.71
C GLU A 138 9.80 -56.64 -21.00
N MET A 139 10.59 -55.63 -21.39
CA MET A 139 11.48 -55.74 -22.56
C MET A 139 12.54 -56.86 -22.37
N ASN A 140 12.89 -57.16 -21.13
CA ASN A 140 13.86 -58.17 -20.75
C ASN A 140 13.23 -59.46 -20.22
N ASP A 141 11.91 -59.60 -20.36
CA ASP A 141 11.18 -60.81 -19.97
C ASP A 141 11.27 -61.88 -21.06
N SER A 142 11.50 -63.13 -20.65
CA SER A 142 11.68 -64.24 -21.59
C SER A 142 10.39 -64.65 -22.30
N ASP A 143 9.25 -64.52 -21.64
CA ASP A 143 7.95 -64.89 -22.18
C ASP A 143 7.50 -63.85 -23.21
N VAL A 144 7.69 -62.55 -22.91
CA VAL A 144 7.47 -61.45 -23.87
C VAL A 144 8.33 -61.61 -25.11
N GLN A 145 9.63 -61.91 -24.95
CA GLN A 145 10.52 -62.12 -26.09
C GLN A 145 10.14 -63.35 -26.93
N THR A 146 9.68 -64.43 -26.28
CA THR A 146 9.20 -65.65 -26.96
C THR A 146 7.92 -65.37 -27.75
N LEU A 147 7.00 -64.60 -27.16
CA LEU A 147 5.75 -64.16 -27.81
C LEU A 147 6.06 -63.33 -29.06
N LEU A 148 6.92 -62.32 -28.94
CA LEU A 148 7.31 -61.45 -30.05
C LEU A 148 8.09 -62.20 -31.13
N THR A 149 8.88 -63.21 -30.78
CA THR A 149 9.54 -64.10 -31.75
C THR A 149 8.52 -64.94 -32.53
N SER A 150 7.48 -65.42 -31.84
CA SER A 150 6.37 -66.16 -32.47
C SER A 150 5.58 -65.25 -33.41
N LEU A 151 5.35 -64.00 -33.01
CA LEU A 151 4.74 -62.96 -33.82
C LEU A 151 5.57 -62.65 -35.08
N ASN A 152 6.89 -62.53 -34.97
CA ASN A 152 7.79 -62.32 -36.11
C ASN A 152 7.65 -63.47 -37.14
N THR A 153 7.53 -64.71 -36.65
CA THR A 153 7.32 -65.89 -37.50
C THR A 153 5.96 -65.85 -38.21
N ALA A 154 4.91 -65.40 -37.51
CA ALA A 154 3.59 -65.18 -38.10
C ALA A 154 3.63 -64.06 -39.15
N TYR A 155 4.34 -62.96 -38.88
CA TYR A 155 4.53 -61.86 -39.82
C TYR A 155 5.19 -62.33 -41.12
N ASP A 156 6.29 -63.09 -41.03
CA ASP A 156 6.98 -63.64 -42.21
C ASP A 156 6.08 -64.56 -43.04
N SER A 157 5.27 -65.37 -42.36
CA SER A 157 4.33 -66.28 -42.99
C SER A 157 3.25 -65.50 -43.75
N VAL A 158 2.67 -64.47 -43.14
CA VAL A 158 1.68 -63.60 -43.78
C VAL A 158 2.31 -62.82 -44.94
N TYR A 159 3.48 -62.21 -44.75
CA TYR A 159 4.17 -61.40 -45.76
C TYR A 159 4.41 -62.16 -47.07
N ASN A 160 4.82 -63.43 -46.97
CA ASN A 160 5.06 -64.28 -48.14
C ASN A 160 3.77 -64.68 -48.87
N HIS A 161 2.61 -64.65 -48.21
CA HIS A 161 1.31 -65.04 -48.77
C HIS A 161 0.41 -63.84 -49.13
N SER A 162 0.70 -62.64 -48.61
CA SER A 162 -0.07 -61.40 -48.79
C SER A 162 0.42 -60.53 -49.95
N GLY A 163 1.24 -61.09 -50.85
CA GLY A 163 1.80 -60.35 -52.00
C GLY A 163 3.00 -59.45 -51.65
N LYS A 164 3.73 -59.75 -50.56
CA LYS A 164 4.93 -59.00 -50.11
C LYS A 164 4.69 -57.51 -49.87
N ASN A 165 3.50 -57.14 -49.40
CA ASN A 165 3.16 -55.77 -49.04
C ASN A 165 3.23 -55.61 -47.50
N PRO A 166 4.11 -54.75 -46.97
CA PRO A 166 4.29 -54.59 -45.53
C PRO A 166 3.06 -54.00 -44.83
N ASP A 167 2.36 -53.04 -45.43
CA ASP A 167 1.17 -52.40 -44.85
C ASP A 167 0.01 -53.39 -44.70
N ASN A 168 -0.26 -54.18 -45.75
CA ASN A 168 -1.30 -55.22 -45.71
C ASN A 168 -0.96 -56.33 -44.71
N THR A 169 0.32 -56.67 -44.60
CA THR A 169 0.81 -57.68 -43.64
C THR A 169 0.63 -57.18 -42.21
N LYS A 170 1.05 -55.95 -41.92
CA LYS A 170 0.84 -55.27 -40.63
C LYS A 170 -0.64 -55.26 -40.25
N ALA A 171 -1.52 -54.78 -41.13
CA ALA A 171 -2.96 -54.73 -40.87
C ALA A 171 -3.56 -56.12 -40.60
N THR A 172 -3.08 -57.14 -41.30
CA THR A 172 -3.53 -58.54 -41.11
C THR A 172 -3.06 -59.11 -39.78
N ILE A 173 -1.80 -58.90 -39.40
CA ILE A 173 -1.25 -59.36 -38.12
C ILE A 173 -1.94 -58.65 -36.96
N VAL A 174 -2.16 -57.33 -37.04
CA VAL A 174 -2.89 -56.58 -36.01
C VAL A 174 -4.31 -57.11 -35.83
N ALA A 175 -5.02 -57.41 -36.93
CA ALA A 175 -6.36 -57.99 -36.85
C ALA A 175 -6.37 -59.40 -36.24
N ILE A 176 -5.39 -60.26 -36.58
CA ILE A 176 -5.23 -61.59 -35.99
C ILE A 176 -4.93 -61.49 -34.49
N SER A 177 -3.99 -60.63 -34.09
CA SER A 177 -3.70 -60.40 -32.68
C SER A 177 -4.91 -59.88 -31.91
N ASN A 178 -5.69 -58.97 -32.49
CA ASN A 178 -6.90 -58.43 -31.86
C ASN A 178 -8.01 -59.50 -31.72
N TYR A 179 -8.10 -60.46 -32.65
CA TYR A 179 -9.00 -61.61 -32.54
C TYR A 179 -8.65 -62.53 -31.37
N TYR A 180 -7.36 -62.84 -31.20
CA TYR A 180 -6.91 -63.71 -30.11
C TYR A 180 -6.90 -63.03 -28.75
N LEU A 181 -6.60 -61.72 -28.68
CA LEU A 181 -6.46 -61.00 -27.42
C LEU A 181 -7.77 -60.35 -26.94
N ASN A 182 -8.60 -59.82 -27.84
CA ASN A 182 -9.79 -58.99 -27.52
C ASN A 182 -11.08 -59.45 -28.20
N ASP A 183 -11.20 -60.71 -28.64
CA ASP A 183 -12.36 -61.24 -29.36
C ASP A 183 -12.76 -60.44 -30.64
N GLY A 184 -11.81 -59.73 -31.26
CA GLY A 184 -12.07 -58.87 -32.44
C GLY A 184 -12.47 -59.65 -33.70
N GLU A 185 -13.32 -59.11 -34.57
CA GLU A 185 -13.79 -59.85 -35.75
C GLU A 185 -12.76 -59.96 -36.89
N LEU A 186 -12.58 -61.18 -37.42
CA LEU A 186 -11.82 -61.42 -38.65
C LEU A 186 -12.71 -61.47 -39.90
N SER A 187 -12.23 -60.87 -40.98
CA SER A 187 -12.83 -61.03 -42.31
C SER A 187 -12.71 -62.46 -42.83
N THR A 188 -13.56 -62.84 -43.80
CA THR A 188 -13.52 -64.17 -44.44
C THR A 188 -12.14 -64.49 -45.05
N ALA A 189 -11.48 -63.50 -45.63
CA ALA A 189 -10.14 -63.66 -46.20
C ALA A 189 -9.08 -63.93 -45.11
N GLN A 190 -9.15 -63.22 -43.99
CA GLN A 190 -8.24 -63.42 -42.85
C GLN A 190 -8.47 -64.78 -42.16
N LYS A 191 -9.73 -65.21 -42.00
CA LYS A 191 -10.08 -66.55 -41.47
C LYS A 191 -9.51 -67.68 -42.34
N ASN A 192 -9.63 -67.55 -43.66
CA ASN A 192 -9.07 -68.52 -44.60
C ASN A 192 -7.53 -68.53 -44.56
N LEU A 193 -6.91 -67.36 -44.47
CA LEU A 193 -5.45 -67.23 -44.34
C LEU A 193 -4.93 -67.85 -43.03
N LEU A 194 -5.62 -67.59 -41.91
CA LEU A 194 -5.32 -68.14 -40.59
C LEU A 194 -5.37 -69.69 -40.63
N SER A 195 -6.41 -70.25 -41.24
CA SER A 195 -6.55 -71.70 -41.42
C SER A 195 -5.51 -72.31 -42.36
N LEU A 196 -5.04 -71.57 -43.37
CA LEU A 196 -4.03 -72.04 -44.32
C LEU A 196 -2.63 -72.06 -43.71
N LEU A 197 -2.29 -71.03 -42.94
CA LEU A 197 -0.96 -70.84 -42.37
C LEU A 197 -0.78 -71.49 -41.00
N GLY A 198 -1.87 -71.92 -40.35
CA GLY A 198 -1.82 -72.57 -39.04
C GLY A 198 -1.23 -71.66 -37.94
N ILE A 199 -1.40 -70.34 -38.09
CA ILE A 199 -0.88 -69.37 -37.13
C ILE A 199 -1.70 -69.48 -35.84
N THR A 200 -1.02 -69.73 -34.72
CA THR A 200 -1.60 -69.70 -33.38
C THR A 200 -0.79 -68.74 -32.53
N ILE A 201 -1.44 -67.81 -31.83
CA ILE A 201 -0.78 -66.99 -30.83
C ILE A 201 -0.80 -67.79 -29.51
N PRO A 202 0.35 -67.93 -28.81
CA PRO A 202 0.39 -68.55 -27.49
C PRO A 202 -0.62 -67.90 -26.55
N ASP A 203 -1.30 -68.70 -25.73
CA ASP A 203 -2.19 -68.19 -24.69
C ASP A 203 -1.33 -67.55 -23.59
N VAL A 204 -1.40 -66.22 -23.48
CA VAL A 204 -0.67 -65.43 -22.48
C VAL A 204 -1.70 -64.80 -21.57
N ASN A 205 -1.52 -64.99 -20.26
CA ASN A 205 -2.41 -64.49 -19.23
C ASN A 205 -2.22 -62.97 -19.03
N LEU A 206 -2.66 -62.18 -20.02
CA LEU A 206 -2.64 -60.72 -19.99
C LEU A 206 -3.94 -60.19 -19.37
N THR A 207 -3.82 -59.13 -18.59
CA THR A 207 -4.94 -58.33 -18.12
C THR A 207 -5.64 -57.62 -19.28
N ASP A 208 -6.87 -57.16 -19.07
CA ASP A 208 -7.62 -56.42 -20.10
C ASP A 208 -6.94 -55.11 -20.51
N GLN A 209 -6.22 -54.46 -19.60
CA GLN A 209 -5.43 -53.28 -19.92
C GLN A 209 -4.18 -53.61 -20.74
N GLU A 210 -3.44 -54.67 -20.36
CA GLU A 210 -2.26 -55.12 -21.11
C GLU A 210 -2.61 -55.53 -22.54
N LYS A 211 -3.77 -56.16 -22.75
CA LYS A 211 -4.27 -56.50 -24.10
C LYS A 211 -4.50 -55.25 -24.95
N ILE A 212 -5.10 -54.20 -24.38
CA ILE A 212 -5.34 -52.94 -25.11
C ILE A 212 -4.00 -52.28 -25.48
N VAL A 213 -3.08 -52.18 -24.52
CA VAL A 213 -1.75 -51.59 -24.74
C VAL A 213 -0.95 -52.39 -25.78
N ALA A 214 -0.97 -53.72 -25.69
CA ALA A 214 -0.26 -54.59 -26.63
C ALA A 214 -0.77 -54.39 -28.07
N ILE A 215 -2.08 -54.29 -28.28
CA ILE A 215 -2.66 -54.04 -29.61
C ILE A 215 -2.31 -52.63 -30.12
N TYR A 216 -2.27 -51.63 -29.25
CA TYR A 216 -1.88 -50.27 -29.63
C TYR A 216 -0.39 -50.18 -30.04
N TYR A 217 0.48 -50.90 -29.32
CA TYR A 217 1.92 -50.93 -29.57
C TYR A 217 2.32 -51.73 -30.82
N LEU A 218 1.55 -52.78 -31.12
CA LEU A 218 1.87 -53.76 -32.17
C LEU A 218 2.23 -53.17 -33.55
N PRO A 219 1.52 -52.17 -34.10
CA PRO A 219 1.87 -51.59 -35.39
C PRO A 219 3.30 -51.01 -35.43
N TYR A 220 3.72 -50.35 -34.36
CA TYR A 220 5.05 -49.74 -34.26
C TYR A 220 6.15 -50.80 -34.19
N TYR A 221 5.92 -51.87 -33.43
CA TYR A 221 6.84 -53.01 -33.37
C TYR A 221 6.99 -53.68 -34.74
N LEU A 222 5.89 -53.88 -35.47
CA LEU A 222 5.91 -54.53 -36.79
C LEU A 222 6.59 -53.68 -37.88
N ASP A 223 6.43 -52.36 -37.83
CA ASP A 223 7.13 -51.44 -38.74
C ASP A 223 8.64 -51.53 -38.52
N GLU A 224 9.09 -51.51 -37.26
CA GLU A 224 10.51 -51.64 -36.91
C GLU A 224 11.07 -53.04 -37.24
N TYR A 225 10.28 -54.10 -37.02
CA TYR A 225 10.66 -55.46 -37.44
C TYR A 225 10.88 -55.55 -38.95
N TYR A 226 10.04 -54.90 -39.76
CA TYR A 226 10.23 -54.87 -41.21
C TYR A 226 11.51 -54.11 -41.59
N ILE A 227 11.78 -52.96 -40.95
CA ILE A 227 12.98 -52.15 -41.19
C ILE A 227 14.26 -52.95 -40.88
N GLU A 228 14.32 -53.65 -39.74
CA GLU A 228 15.49 -54.45 -39.38
C GLU A 228 15.59 -55.78 -40.17
N GLY A 229 14.44 -56.40 -40.45
CA GLY A 229 14.35 -57.76 -40.98
C GLY A 229 14.35 -57.88 -42.50
N TYR A 230 14.08 -56.80 -43.24
CA TYR A 230 13.91 -56.84 -44.70
C TYR A 230 14.73 -55.76 -45.42
N THR A 231 15.26 -56.09 -46.60
CA THR A 231 15.92 -55.12 -47.48
C THR A 231 15.46 -55.37 -48.92
N ASN A 232 14.98 -54.32 -49.59
CA ASN A 232 14.38 -54.41 -50.94
C ASN A 232 13.27 -55.49 -51.08
N GLY A 233 12.51 -55.77 -50.01
CA GLY A 233 11.42 -56.74 -50.01
C GLY A 233 11.86 -58.22 -49.86
N GLU A 234 13.13 -58.46 -49.54
CA GLU A 234 13.67 -59.77 -49.20
C GLU A 234 14.11 -59.83 -47.74
N LYS A 235 13.92 -60.98 -47.10
CA LYS A 235 14.28 -61.17 -45.68
C LYS A 235 15.79 -61.26 -45.52
N ASN A 236 16.33 -60.51 -44.56
CA ASN A 236 17.74 -60.53 -44.18
C ASN A 236 18.11 -61.90 -43.60
N ALA A 237 19.32 -62.38 -43.92
CA ALA A 237 19.83 -63.67 -43.42
C ALA A 237 20.25 -63.62 -41.93
N THR A 238 20.42 -62.43 -41.38
CA THR A 238 20.81 -62.20 -39.98
C THR A 238 19.60 -62.34 -39.06
N ALA A 239 19.77 -62.98 -37.90
CA ALA A 239 18.72 -63.04 -36.89
C ALA A 239 18.41 -61.63 -36.37
N VAL A 240 17.14 -61.23 -36.43
CA VAL A 240 16.67 -59.95 -35.88
C VAL A 240 16.54 -60.10 -34.36
N ASN A 241 17.08 -59.14 -33.61
CA ASN A 241 17.04 -59.17 -32.15
C ASN A 241 15.78 -58.45 -31.65
N VAL A 242 14.86 -59.19 -31.02
CA VAL A 242 13.60 -58.65 -30.49
C VAL A 242 13.82 -57.47 -29.54
N ARG A 243 14.90 -57.50 -28.74
CA ARG A 243 15.27 -56.39 -27.84
C ARG A 243 15.64 -55.12 -28.63
N ASN A 244 16.34 -55.25 -29.75
CA ASN A 244 16.71 -54.09 -30.59
C ASN A 244 15.48 -53.45 -31.24
N ILE A 245 14.54 -54.28 -31.74
CA ILE A 245 13.25 -53.79 -32.25
C ILE A 245 12.54 -52.98 -31.16
N MET A 246 12.40 -53.55 -29.95
CA MET A 246 11.74 -52.87 -28.83
C MET A 246 12.41 -51.54 -28.43
N VAL A 247 13.75 -51.47 -28.45
CA VAL A 247 14.51 -50.24 -28.17
C VAL A 247 14.14 -49.09 -29.12
N ASN A 248 13.74 -49.39 -30.36
CA ASN A 248 13.34 -48.38 -31.34
C ASN A 248 11.81 -48.19 -31.38
N SER A 249 11.02 -49.24 -31.23
CA SER A 249 9.56 -49.17 -31.35
C SER A 249 8.87 -48.61 -30.11
N ILE A 250 9.38 -48.84 -28.88
CA ILE A 250 8.78 -48.29 -27.65
C ILE A 250 8.84 -46.75 -27.64
N PRO A 251 10.00 -46.11 -27.86
CA PRO A 251 10.06 -44.64 -27.95
C PRO A 251 9.19 -44.07 -29.06
N THR A 252 9.17 -44.71 -30.23
CA THR A 252 8.33 -44.29 -31.36
C THR A 252 6.85 -44.38 -31.04
N CYS A 253 6.43 -45.44 -30.33
CA CYS A 253 5.05 -45.57 -29.85
C CYS A 253 4.70 -44.47 -28.84
N ALA A 254 5.62 -44.15 -27.92
CA ALA A 254 5.42 -43.07 -26.95
C ALA A 254 5.29 -41.70 -27.65
N GLU A 255 6.17 -41.38 -28.59
CA GLU A 255 6.12 -40.11 -29.37
C GLU A 255 4.75 -39.89 -30.03
N ASN A 256 4.17 -40.95 -30.60
CA ASN A 256 2.88 -40.87 -31.29
C ASN A 256 1.68 -40.96 -30.33
N GLY A 257 1.87 -41.47 -29.11
CA GLY A 257 0.83 -41.51 -28.07
C GLY A 257 0.72 -40.21 -27.28
N LEU A 258 1.85 -39.52 -27.07
CA LEU A 258 2.00 -38.25 -26.35
C LEU A 258 1.58 -37.05 -27.22
N THR A 259 0.34 -37.07 -27.71
CA THR A 259 -0.23 -35.98 -28.52
C THR A 259 -0.86 -34.89 -27.65
N GLU A 260 -0.97 -33.67 -28.19
CA GLU A 260 -1.67 -32.54 -27.54
C GLU A 260 -3.09 -32.91 -27.08
N GLU A 261 -3.81 -33.74 -27.86
CA GLU A 261 -5.19 -34.15 -27.57
C GLU A 261 -5.30 -35.07 -26.34
N ASN A 262 -4.27 -35.89 -26.08
CA ASN A 262 -4.28 -36.90 -25.02
C ASN A 262 -3.58 -36.43 -23.73
N PHE A 263 -2.50 -35.66 -23.87
CA PHE A 263 -1.60 -35.31 -22.76
C PHE A 263 -1.20 -33.83 -22.72
N GLY A 264 -1.69 -32.98 -23.64
CA GLY A 264 -1.37 -31.55 -23.65
C GLY A 264 0.07 -31.21 -24.04
N LEU A 265 0.87 -32.19 -24.46
CA LEU A 265 2.28 -32.01 -24.81
C LEU A 265 2.46 -31.60 -26.28
N SER A 266 3.41 -30.69 -26.52
CA SER A 266 3.79 -30.30 -27.88
C SER A 266 4.50 -31.45 -28.61
N LYS A 267 4.48 -31.41 -29.96
CA LYS A 267 5.20 -32.40 -30.78
C LYS A 267 6.71 -32.42 -30.52
N ASP A 268 7.30 -31.29 -30.12
CA ASP A 268 8.72 -31.21 -29.82
C ASP A 268 9.02 -31.83 -28.45
N GLN A 269 8.16 -31.60 -27.44
CA GLN A 269 8.26 -32.31 -26.15
C GLN A 269 8.13 -33.83 -26.32
N ALA A 270 7.17 -34.30 -27.13
CA ALA A 270 7.00 -35.73 -27.39
C ALA A 270 8.26 -36.38 -28.01
N LYS A 271 8.95 -35.67 -28.91
CA LYS A 271 10.23 -36.11 -29.50
C LYS A 271 11.37 -36.13 -28.49
N GLU A 272 11.46 -35.10 -27.64
CA GLU A 272 12.47 -35.05 -26.57
C GLU A 272 12.29 -36.22 -25.60
N ILE A 273 11.05 -36.50 -25.19
CA ILE A 273 10.72 -37.66 -24.34
C ILE A 273 11.09 -38.97 -25.04
N SER A 274 10.75 -39.13 -26.32
CA SER A 274 11.13 -40.30 -27.13
C SER A 274 12.66 -40.51 -27.18
N ALA A 275 13.43 -39.45 -27.45
CA ALA A 275 14.89 -39.53 -27.47
C ALA A 275 15.48 -39.89 -26.10
N LEU A 276 14.92 -39.34 -25.03
CA LEU A 276 15.32 -39.63 -23.66
C LEU A 276 15.03 -41.09 -23.29
N LEU A 277 13.81 -41.58 -23.54
CA LEU A 277 13.42 -42.96 -23.31
C LEU A 277 14.35 -43.93 -24.05
N LYS A 278 14.65 -43.66 -25.33
CA LYS A 278 15.59 -44.49 -26.10
C LYS A 278 16.97 -44.56 -25.43
N THR A 279 17.49 -43.42 -24.98
CA THR A 279 18.79 -43.33 -24.30
C THR A 279 18.80 -44.13 -23.00
N GLN A 280 17.75 -43.99 -22.18
CA GLN A 280 17.61 -44.67 -20.90
C GLN A 280 17.46 -46.19 -21.05
N ILE A 281 16.65 -46.64 -22.01
CA ILE A 281 16.49 -48.06 -22.34
C ILE A 281 17.84 -48.68 -22.78
N VAL A 282 18.60 -47.98 -23.63
CA VAL A 282 19.92 -48.44 -24.08
C VAL A 282 20.92 -48.51 -22.92
N ASP A 283 20.93 -47.50 -22.03
CA ASP A 283 21.79 -47.48 -20.84
C ASP A 283 21.48 -48.65 -19.89
N PHE A 284 20.19 -48.90 -19.62
CA PHE A 284 19.75 -50.03 -18.82
C PHE A 284 20.21 -51.36 -19.41
N ASN A 285 19.94 -51.60 -20.70
CA ASN A 285 20.33 -52.83 -21.37
C ASN A 285 21.85 -53.03 -21.39
N THR A 286 22.62 -51.98 -21.66
CA THR A 286 24.08 -52.03 -21.64
C THR A 286 24.61 -52.39 -20.25
N THR A 287 24.02 -51.79 -19.20
CA THR A 287 24.37 -52.05 -17.81
C THR A 287 24.03 -53.49 -17.42
N LEU A 288 22.84 -53.97 -17.80
CA LEU A 288 22.38 -55.34 -17.56
C LEU A 288 23.30 -56.36 -18.24
N ASP A 289 23.61 -56.16 -19.51
CA ASP A 289 24.47 -57.04 -20.29
C ASP A 289 25.91 -57.08 -19.74
N SER A 290 26.40 -55.96 -19.18
CA SER A 290 27.72 -55.88 -18.54
C SER A 290 27.83 -56.68 -17.23
N LYS A 291 26.71 -56.84 -16.51
CA LYS A 291 26.64 -57.57 -15.24
C LYS A 291 26.47 -59.09 -15.44
N GLY A 292 26.14 -59.54 -16.65
CA GLY A 292 25.93 -60.96 -16.96
C GLY A 292 24.67 -61.53 -16.32
N SER A 293 24.70 -62.82 -15.94
CA SER A 293 23.55 -63.49 -15.29
C SER A 293 23.41 -63.05 -13.84
N ILE A 294 22.53 -62.09 -13.59
CA ILE A 294 22.11 -61.64 -12.25
C ILE A 294 20.80 -62.30 -11.84
N SER A 295 20.50 -62.33 -10.54
CA SER A 295 19.21 -62.82 -10.04
C SER A 295 18.05 -61.88 -10.42
N GLU A 296 16.82 -62.40 -10.46
CA GLU A 296 15.63 -61.57 -10.70
C GLU A 296 15.46 -60.44 -9.67
N THR A 297 15.87 -60.66 -8.41
CA THR A 297 15.87 -59.61 -7.39
C THR A 297 16.87 -58.50 -7.72
N GLU A 298 18.07 -58.85 -8.15
CA GLU A 298 19.09 -57.86 -8.56
C GLU A 298 18.69 -57.12 -9.84
N LYS A 299 18.01 -57.79 -10.78
CA LYS A 299 17.46 -57.18 -11.99
C LYS A 299 16.37 -56.16 -11.64
N LYS A 300 15.46 -56.50 -10.73
CA LYS A 300 14.44 -55.56 -10.22
C LYS A 300 15.04 -54.38 -9.49
N SER A 301 16.01 -54.60 -8.60
CA SER A 301 16.71 -53.49 -7.93
C SER A 301 17.42 -52.56 -8.92
N LEU A 302 18.08 -53.12 -9.95
CA LEU A 302 18.71 -52.33 -11.00
C LEU A 302 17.68 -51.55 -11.85
N ALA A 303 16.55 -52.17 -12.18
CA ALA A 303 15.47 -51.53 -12.93
C ALA A 303 14.87 -50.36 -12.14
N LEU A 304 14.64 -50.57 -10.84
CA LEU A 304 14.14 -49.53 -9.94
C LEU A 304 15.13 -48.36 -9.80
N GLU A 305 16.42 -48.64 -9.60
CA GLU A 305 17.46 -47.59 -9.58
C GLU A 305 17.45 -46.76 -10.88
N LYS A 306 17.44 -47.44 -12.03
CA LYS A 306 17.43 -46.79 -13.35
C LYS A 306 16.11 -46.08 -13.67
N ALA A 307 15.01 -46.51 -13.06
CA ALA A 307 13.72 -45.85 -13.19
C ALA A 307 13.68 -44.54 -12.40
N TYR A 308 14.33 -44.48 -11.22
CA TYR A 308 14.55 -43.23 -10.51
C TYR A 308 15.52 -42.29 -11.24
N ASP A 309 16.65 -42.80 -11.75
CA ASP A 309 17.55 -42.00 -12.61
C ASP A 309 16.76 -41.37 -13.77
N ALA A 310 15.83 -42.12 -14.35
CA ALA A 310 15.01 -41.68 -15.47
C ALA A 310 13.96 -40.63 -15.10
N SER A 311 13.33 -40.75 -13.93
CA SER A 311 12.25 -39.86 -13.51
C SER A 311 12.70 -38.41 -13.33
N PHE A 312 13.94 -38.18 -12.89
CA PHE A 312 14.53 -36.83 -12.76
C PHE A 312 14.54 -36.05 -14.08
N ASP A 313 14.71 -36.74 -15.20
CA ASP A 313 14.79 -36.10 -16.52
C ASP A 313 13.43 -36.16 -17.26
N LEU A 314 12.58 -37.14 -16.97
CA LEU A 314 11.24 -37.29 -17.58
C LEU A 314 10.23 -36.28 -17.04
N ILE A 315 10.17 -36.08 -15.72
CA ILE A 315 9.16 -35.22 -15.08
C ILE A 315 9.23 -33.77 -15.61
N PRO A 316 10.42 -33.13 -15.72
CA PRO A 316 10.52 -31.78 -16.28
C PRO A 316 10.10 -31.68 -17.75
N LEU A 317 10.23 -32.74 -18.54
CA LEU A 317 9.78 -32.75 -19.95
C LEU A 317 8.26 -32.87 -20.07
N MET A 318 7.65 -33.56 -19.11
CA MET A 318 6.19 -33.76 -19.01
C MET A 318 5.48 -32.58 -18.34
N ALA A 319 6.21 -31.64 -17.74
CA ALA A 319 5.66 -30.44 -17.15
C ALA A 319 5.07 -29.48 -18.19
N ASP A 320 4.01 -28.78 -17.81
CA ASP A 320 3.47 -27.66 -18.58
C ASP A 320 4.53 -26.56 -18.74
N GLU A 321 4.53 -25.85 -19.87
CA GLU A 321 5.51 -24.78 -20.12
C GLU A 321 5.55 -23.71 -19.01
N SER A 322 4.43 -23.44 -18.34
CA SER A 322 4.37 -22.45 -17.27
C SER A 322 5.06 -22.86 -15.97
N THR A 323 5.21 -24.17 -15.72
CA THR A 323 5.81 -24.71 -14.49
C THR A 323 7.12 -25.45 -14.75
N LYS A 324 7.50 -25.62 -16.02
CA LYS A 324 8.70 -26.35 -16.45
C LYS A 324 9.98 -25.90 -15.75
N ASP A 325 10.23 -24.59 -15.64
CA ASP A 325 11.45 -24.06 -15.01
C ASP A 325 11.49 -24.38 -13.51
N GLN A 326 10.36 -24.20 -12.82
CA GLN A 326 10.23 -24.52 -11.39
C GLN A 326 10.41 -26.03 -11.14
N ILE A 327 9.71 -26.87 -11.90
CA ILE A 327 9.81 -28.33 -11.80
C ILE A 327 11.23 -28.80 -12.15
N THR A 328 11.88 -28.21 -13.15
CA THR A 328 13.28 -28.53 -13.51
C THR A 328 14.22 -28.23 -12.33
N THR A 329 14.03 -27.09 -11.66
CA THR A 329 14.82 -26.71 -10.48
C THR A 329 14.61 -27.71 -9.34
N ILE A 330 13.35 -28.02 -9.00
CA ILE A 330 13.00 -28.99 -7.97
C ILE A 330 13.62 -30.37 -8.26
N MET A 331 13.47 -30.88 -9.49
CA MET A 331 14.01 -32.19 -9.87
C MET A 331 15.54 -32.21 -9.87
N THR A 332 16.19 -31.10 -10.21
CA THR A 332 17.65 -30.99 -10.15
C THR A 332 18.16 -31.05 -8.70
N GLU A 333 17.49 -30.37 -7.78
CA GLU A 333 17.83 -30.42 -6.36
C GLU A 333 17.55 -31.79 -5.75
N LEU A 334 16.43 -32.43 -6.13
CA LEU A 334 16.13 -33.79 -5.71
C LEU A 334 17.16 -34.79 -6.24
N LYS A 335 17.61 -34.63 -7.48
CA LYS A 335 18.70 -35.43 -8.07
C LYS A 335 20.00 -35.24 -7.28
N ALA A 336 20.31 -34.03 -6.84
CA ALA A 336 21.47 -33.76 -6.00
C ALA A 336 21.38 -34.44 -4.62
N CYS A 337 20.19 -34.53 -4.02
CA CYS A 337 19.94 -35.31 -2.81
C CYS A 337 20.10 -36.82 -3.06
N TYR A 338 19.61 -37.30 -4.20
CA TYR A 338 19.70 -38.70 -4.61
C TYR A 338 21.15 -39.14 -4.90
N ASP A 339 21.93 -38.34 -5.63
CA ASP A 339 23.33 -38.59 -5.98
C ASP A 339 24.33 -38.18 -4.89
N LYS A 340 23.84 -37.81 -3.70
CA LYS A 340 24.68 -37.32 -2.60
C LYS A 340 25.70 -38.39 -2.18
N THR A 341 26.94 -37.95 -1.98
CA THR A 341 28.02 -38.76 -1.42
C THR A 341 28.68 -38.01 -0.27
N ASP A 342 28.92 -38.69 0.85
CA ASP A 342 29.57 -38.12 2.04
C ASP A 342 30.62 -39.08 2.64
N ASP A 343 31.42 -38.56 3.57
CA ASP A 343 32.45 -39.35 4.26
C ASP A 343 31.86 -40.40 5.23
N SER A 344 30.53 -40.41 5.42
CA SER A 344 29.84 -41.33 6.35
C SER A 344 29.63 -42.72 5.74
N GLY A 345 29.88 -42.89 4.43
CA GLY A 345 29.68 -44.16 3.72
C GLY A 345 28.21 -44.56 3.59
N LYS A 346 27.27 -43.61 3.73
CA LYS A 346 25.83 -43.86 3.53
C LYS A 346 25.50 -43.97 2.04
N ASP A 347 24.62 -44.90 1.71
CA ASP A 347 24.09 -45.07 0.36
C ASP A 347 22.80 -44.24 0.22
N TYR A 348 22.96 -42.97 -0.16
CA TYR A 348 21.84 -42.04 -0.29
C TYR A 348 20.86 -42.43 -1.40
N LYS A 349 21.35 -43.05 -2.49
CA LYS A 349 20.49 -43.60 -3.55
C LYS A 349 19.56 -44.64 -2.98
N LYS A 350 20.11 -45.62 -2.24
CA LYS A 350 19.31 -46.66 -1.60
C LYS A 350 18.34 -46.08 -0.57
N MET A 351 18.80 -45.15 0.28
CA MET A 351 17.93 -44.49 1.26
C MET A 351 16.78 -43.72 0.60
N TYR A 352 17.02 -43.10 -0.55
CA TYR A 352 15.99 -42.37 -1.30
C TYR A 352 14.97 -43.33 -1.94
N ILE A 353 15.44 -44.39 -2.60
CA ILE A 353 14.60 -45.40 -3.25
C ILE A 353 13.71 -46.13 -2.24
N GLU A 354 14.29 -46.55 -1.10
CA GLU A 354 13.59 -47.28 -0.05
C GLU A 354 12.86 -46.33 0.94
N ASP A 355 12.97 -45.02 0.76
CA ASP A 355 12.54 -43.96 1.68
C ASP A 355 12.89 -44.25 3.16
N THR A 356 14.10 -44.76 3.39
CA THR A 356 14.59 -45.12 4.73
C THR A 356 14.70 -43.86 5.58
N ASP A 357 14.22 -43.91 6.82
CA ASP A 357 14.11 -42.75 7.73
C ASP A 357 13.35 -41.56 7.11
N SER A 358 12.43 -41.82 6.17
CA SER A 358 11.70 -40.81 5.40
C SER A 358 12.60 -39.83 4.65
N TYR A 359 13.77 -40.30 4.17
CA TYR A 359 14.75 -39.43 3.51
C TYR A 359 14.23 -38.76 2.24
N ARG A 360 13.56 -39.50 1.35
CA ARG A 360 12.95 -38.96 0.12
C ARG A 360 11.82 -38.01 0.47
N THR A 361 10.93 -38.45 1.37
CA THR A 361 9.78 -37.67 1.84
C THR A 361 10.22 -36.31 2.43
N ASN A 362 11.21 -36.31 3.32
CA ASN A 362 11.73 -35.08 3.93
C ASN A 362 12.48 -34.19 2.92
N SER A 363 13.29 -34.79 2.03
CA SER A 363 14.02 -34.02 1.00
C SER A 363 13.06 -33.33 0.04
N MET A 364 11.99 -34.02 -0.37
CA MET A 364 10.95 -33.46 -1.24
C MET A 364 10.16 -32.36 -0.55
N SER A 365 9.76 -32.55 0.71
CA SER A 365 9.12 -31.49 1.50
C SER A 365 10.00 -30.24 1.59
N GLU A 366 11.28 -30.40 1.96
CA GLU A 366 12.20 -29.27 2.15
C GLU A 366 12.44 -28.48 0.85
N ILE A 367 12.63 -29.16 -0.28
CA ILE A 367 12.86 -28.51 -1.58
C ILE A 367 11.61 -27.75 -2.05
N ILE A 368 10.42 -28.35 -1.86
CA ILE A 368 9.15 -27.69 -2.22
C ILE A 368 8.92 -26.48 -1.33
N GLU A 369 9.13 -26.60 -0.02
CA GLU A 369 9.03 -25.49 0.92
C GLU A 369 9.95 -24.33 0.51
N ASN A 370 11.21 -24.61 0.19
CA ASN A 370 12.16 -23.58 -0.24
C ASN A 370 11.72 -22.94 -1.57
N THR A 371 11.27 -23.74 -2.54
CA THR A 371 10.81 -23.24 -3.84
C THR A 371 9.61 -22.31 -3.71
N VAL A 372 8.62 -22.69 -2.88
CA VAL A 372 7.45 -21.85 -2.61
C VAL A 372 7.88 -20.57 -1.87
N VAL A 373 8.72 -20.69 -0.84
CA VAL A 373 9.21 -19.52 -0.08
C VAL A 373 9.96 -18.54 -0.99
N ASP A 374 10.80 -19.03 -1.91
CA ASP A 374 11.55 -18.18 -2.84
C ASP A 374 10.62 -17.48 -3.83
N ALA A 375 9.59 -18.17 -4.35
CA ALA A 375 8.56 -17.54 -5.17
C ALA A 375 7.80 -16.44 -4.41
N PHE A 376 7.53 -16.64 -3.11
CA PHE A 376 6.96 -15.60 -2.24
C PHE A 376 7.92 -14.40 -2.06
N ARG A 377 9.22 -14.65 -1.84
CA ARG A 377 10.23 -13.59 -1.66
C ARG A 377 10.36 -12.70 -2.91
N ASP A 378 10.19 -13.26 -4.09
CA ASP A 378 10.26 -12.52 -5.36
C ASP A 378 9.09 -11.54 -5.57
N ILE A 379 7.99 -11.71 -4.83
CA ILE A 379 6.77 -10.89 -4.99
C ILE A 379 6.51 -10.02 -3.75
N ALA A 380 6.76 -10.54 -2.55
CA ALA A 380 6.36 -9.90 -1.29
C ALA A 380 7.03 -8.54 -1.06
N TYR A 381 8.26 -8.34 -1.55
CA TYR A 381 8.98 -7.08 -1.36
C TYR A 381 8.29 -5.88 -2.02
N TYR A 382 7.45 -6.07 -3.03
CA TYR A 382 6.66 -4.99 -3.63
C TYR A 382 5.67 -4.36 -2.63
N ASN A 383 5.23 -5.08 -1.60
CA ASN A 383 4.40 -4.50 -0.54
C ASN A 383 5.16 -3.45 0.28
N TYR A 384 6.48 -3.61 0.40
CA TYR A 384 7.38 -2.73 1.16
C TYR A 384 7.90 -1.53 0.36
N LEU A 385 7.69 -1.52 -0.95
CA LEU A 385 8.03 -0.38 -1.80
C LEU A 385 7.02 0.76 -1.65
N ASN A 386 7.50 1.99 -1.81
CA ASN A 386 6.68 3.19 -1.77
C ASN A 386 5.56 3.10 -2.82
N ALA A 387 4.32 3.37 -2.38
CA ALA A 387 3.19 3.49 -3.27
C ALA A 387 3.23 4.82 -4.06
N PHE A 388 2.65 4.82 -5.25
CA PHE A 388 2.45 6.00 -6.08
C PHE A 388 0.99 6.09 -6.54
N GLU A 389 0.57 7.25 -7.02
CA GLU A 389 -0.79 7.43 -7.54
C GLU A 389 -0.94 6.84 -8.94
N VAL A 390 -1.91 5.95 -9.11
CA VAL A 390 -2.25 5.38 -10.42
C VAL A 390 -3.40 6.17 -11.04
N ASN A 391 -3.07 6.95 -12.07
CA ASN A 391 -4.00 7.81 -12.81
C ASN A 391 -4.53 7.17 -14.11
N TYR A 392 -4.26 5.88 -14.32
CA TYR A 392 -4.60 5.15 -15.53
C TYR A 392 -5.39 3.88 -15.20
N VAL A 393 -6.29 3.49 -16.10
CA VAL A 393 -6.99 2.20 -15.99
C VAL A 393 -5.99 1.09 -16.31
N THR A 394 -5.88 0.12 -15.40
CA THR A 394 -5.06 -1.07 -15.57
C THR A 394 -5.93 -2.33 -15.66
N ASP A 395 -5.37 -3.40 -16.18
CA ASP A 395 -5.99 -4.72 -16.09
C ASP A 395 -5.73 -5.38 -14.72
N ASP A 396 -6.15 -6.64 -14.59
CA ASP A 396 -6.05 -7.44 -13.37
C ASP A 396 -4.60 -7.74 -12.93
N LEU A 397 -3.63 -7.56 -13.83
CA LEU A 397 -2.19 -7.74 -13.57
C LEU A 397 -1.45 -6.40 -13.50
N GLY A 398 -2.16 -5.27 -13.43
CA GLY A 398 -1.56 -3.95 -13.27
C GLY A 398 -0.98 -3.32 -14.56
N TYR A 399 -1.19 -3.93 -15.73
CA TYR A 399 -0.75 -3.34 -17.00
C TYR A 399 -1.70 -2.22 -17.43
N PRO A 400 -1.19 -1.09 -17.95
CA PRO A 400 -2.05 -0.08 -18.56
C PRO A 400 -2.75 -0.63 -19.81
N ILE A 401 -4.01 -0.24 -20.00
CA ILE A 401 -4.83 -0.72 -21.12
C ILE A 401 -5.27 0.39 -22.08
N GLU A 402 -5.57 -0.01 -23.31
CA GLU A 402 -6.33 0.77 -24.29
C GLU A 402 -7.51 -0.05 -24.83
N TYR A 403 -8.51 0.63 -25.39
CA TYR A 403 -9.62 -0.03 -26.08
C TYR A 403 -9.42 0.03 -27.59
N VAL A 404 -9.29 -1.14 -28.22
CA VAL A 404 -9.25 -1.29 -29.69
C VAL A 404 -10.53 -1.93 -30.20
N GLU A 405 -10.89 -1.66 -31.45
CA GLU A 405 -12.07 -2.28 -32.08
C GLU A 405 -11.82 -3.78 -32.32
N SER A 406 -12.72 -4.63 -31.83
CA SER A 406 -12.61 -6.09 -31.95
C SER A 406 -12.99 -6.65 -33.33
N GLY A 407 -13.48 -5.79 -34.23
CA GLY A 407 -14.05 -6.19 -35.53
C GLY A 407 -15.43 -6.86 -35.45
N LYS A 408 -16.01 -7.03 -34.25
CA LYS A 408 -17.37 -7.51 -34.02
C LYS A 408 -18.29 -6.34 -33.68
N PHE A 409 -19.57 -6.44 -34.06
CA PHE A 409 -20.58 -5.43 -33.76
C PHE A 409 -21.60 -5.98 -32.77
N ASP A 410 -22.11 -5.14 -31.89
CA ASP A 410 -23.17 -5.50 -30.96
C ASP A 410 -24.54 -5.65 -31.67
N GLU A 411 -25.58 -6.04 -30.94
CA GLU A 411 -26.93 -6.20 -31.48
C GLU A 411 -27.53 -4.90 -32.06
N LYS A 412 -26.92 -3.74 -31.78
CA LYS A 412 -27.31 -2.43 -32.27
C LYS A 412 -26.43 -1.93 -33.43
N GLY A 413 -25.42 -2.70 -33.84
CA GLY A 413 -24.49 -2.35 -34.92
C GLY A 413 -23.33 -1.45 -34.49
N GLU A 414 -23.06 -1.30 -33.20
CA GLU A 414 -21.90 -0.56 -32.68
C GLU A 414 -20.68 -1.48 -32.55
N PRO A 415 -19.45 -1.04 -32.93
CA PRO A 415 -18.27 -1.87 -32.85
C PRO A 415 -17.91 -2.17 -31.38
N ILE A 416 -17.83 -3.46 -31.05
CA ILE A 416 -17.42 -3.95 -29.74
C ILE A 416 -15.93 -3.63 -29.57
N LYS A 417 -15.59 -2.91 -28.51
CA LYS A 417 -14.21 -2.61 -28.14
C LYS A 417 -13.68 -3.63 -27.13
N VAL A 418 -12.42 -4.01 -27.29
CA VAL A 418 -11.72 -4.94 -26.40
C VAL A 418 -10.51 -4.25 -25.78
N ALA A 419 -10.26 -4.54 -24.50
CA ALA A 419 -9.10 -4.03 -23.79
C ALA A 419 -7.84 -4.75 -24.26
N VAL A 420 -6.78 -3.99 -24.56
CA VAL A 420 -5.46 -4.51 -24.94
C VAL A 420 -4.40 -3.92 -24.01
N ARG A 421 -3.51 -4.79 -23.52
CA ARG A 421 -2.38 -4.43 -22.65
C ARG A 421 -1.32 -3.64 -23.41
N ILE A 422 -0.76 -2.63 -22.76
CA ILE A 422 0.37 -1.88 -23.29
C ILE A 422 1.64 -2.26 -22.51
N MET A 423 2.55 -2.98 -23.18
CA MET A 423 3.77 -3.55 -22.60
C MET A 423 4.99 -2.61 -22.68
N LYS A 424 4.80 -1.36 -23.11
CA LYS A 424 5.87 -0.36 -23.25
C LYS A 424 5.36 1.00 -22.82
N TYR A 425 6.19 1.78 -22.14
CA TYR A 425 5.84 3.13 -21.70
C TYR A 425 5.33 3.98 -22.86
N ASN A 426 4.04 4.34 -22.83
CA ASN A 426 3.36 5.15 -23.83
C ASN A 426 2.09 5.80 -23.25
N PRO A 427 2.24 6.87 -22.44
CA PRO A 427 1.14 7.48 -21.71
C PRO A 427 0.04 8.09 -22.58
N ASP A 428 0.32 8.37 -23.86
CA ASP A 428 -0.66 8.92 -24.80
C ASP A 428 -1.74 7.92 -25.20
N ARG A 429 -1.46 6.62 -25.07
CA ARG A 429 -2.41 5.54 -25.38
C ARG A 429 -3.20 5.08 -24.17
N TYR A 430 -2.81 5.52 -22.97
CA TYR A 430 -3.43 5.07 -21.72
C TYR A 430 -4.81 5.70 -21.53
N ILE A 431 -5.73 4.89 -21.01
CA ILE A 431 -7.02 5.39 -20.56
C ILE A 431 -6.82 6.07 -19.21
N ARG A 432 -6.99 7.38 -19.17
CA ARG A 432 -6.92 8.14 -17.91
C ARG A 432 -8.15 7.85 -17.06
N VAL A 433 -7.90 7.62 -15.77
CA VAL A 433 -8.94 7.64 -14.75
C VAL A 433 -9.51 9.06 -14.70
N LYS A 434 -10.78 9.19 -14.32
CA LYS A 434 -11.44 10.50 -14.21
C LYS A 434 -10.63 11.39 -13.26
N ALA A 435 -10.55 12.70 -13.56
CA ALA A 435 -9.77 13.64 -12.75
C ALA A 435 -10.05 13.50 -11.25
N ASP A 436 -8.97 13.47 -10.45
CA ASP A 436 -8.96 13.28 -9.00
C ASP A 436 -9.47 11.91 -8.48
N MET A 437 -9.59 10.90 -9.35
CA MET A 437 -10.03 9.55 -8.98
C MET A 437 -8.90 8.51 -8.95
N GLY A 438 -7.62 8.94 -8.97
CA GLY A 438 -6.47 8.04 -8.86
C GLY A 438 -6.41 7.36 -7.50
N THR A 439 -5.98 6.10 -7.48
CA THR A 439 -5.88 5.25 -6.26
C THR A 439 -4.42 4.98 -5.93
N PRO A 440 -4.10 4.53 -4.70
CA PRO A 440 -2.75 4.06 -4.40
C PRO A 440 -2.41 2.83 -5.25
N ALA A 441 -1.16 2.72 -5.69
CA ALA A 441 -0.69 1.58 -6.48
C ALA A 441 -0.80 0.27 -5.68
N THR A 442 -1.57 -0.68 -6.24
CA THR A 442 -1.61 -2.07 -5.79
C THR A 442 -0.28 -2.78 -6.05
N LEU A 443 -0.06 -3.95 -5.43
CA LEU A 443 1.17 -4.73 -5.61
C LEU A 443 1.51 -4.95 -7.10
N VAL A 444 0.56 -5.40 -7.91
CA VAL A 444 0.79 -5.63 -9.35
C VAL A 444 1.08 -4.35 -10.13
N GLN A 445 0.53 -3.21 -9.71
CA GLN A 445 0.83 -1.92 -10.32
C GLN A 445 2.23 -1.43 -9.92
N LYS A 446 2.68 -1.73 -8.69
CA LYS A 446 4.08 -1.47 -8.28
C LYS A 446 5.08 -2.27 -9.11
N MET A 447 4.76 -3.51 -9.49
CA MET A 447 5.58 -4.30 -10.41
C MET A 447 5.78 -3.65 -11.79
N HIS A 448 4.88 -2.74 -12.17
CA HIS A 448 4.87 -2.06 -13.47
C HIS A 448 5.01 -0.54 -13.34
N LYS A 449 5.71 -0.07 -12.30
CA LYS A 449 5.95 1.36 -12.06
C LYS A 449 6.63 2.02 -13.27
N ASP A 450 7.57 1.33 -13.90
CA ASP A 450 8.26 1.77 -15.13
C ASP A 450 7.27 2.04 -16.28
N LEU A 451 6.27 1.17 -16.46
CA LEU A 451 5.24 1.32 -17.48
C LEU A 451 4.22 2.41 -17.14
N LEU A 452 3.94 2.64 -15.86
CA LEU A 452 2.92 3.60 -15.42
C LEU A 452 3.47 5.02 -15.25
N THR A 453 4.73 5.15 -14.83
CA THR A 453 5.34 6.44 -14.48
C THR A 453 6.48 6.84 -15.42
N GLY A 454 7.14 5.87 -16.07
CA GLY A 454 8.34 6.09 -16.89
C GLY A 454 9.63 6.02 -16.09
N GLU A 455 9.54 5.84 -14.77
CA GLU A 455 10.67 5.71 -13.85
C GLU A 455 10.56 4.41 -13.04
N ASP A 456 11.68 3.74 -12.82
CA ASP A 456 11.72 2.52 -12.02
C ASP A 456 11.99 2.85 -10.52
N TYR A 457 11.96 1.84 -9.66
CA TYR A 457 12.51 1.94 -8.31
C TYR A 457 14.04 1.95 -8.34
N THR A 458 14.65 2.61 -7.36
CA THR A 458 16.11 2.59 -7.20
C THR A 458 16.57 1.26 -6.60
N GLU A 459 17.82 0.86 -6.89
CA GLU A 459 18.39 -0.38 -6.32
C GLU A 459 18.39 -0.37 -4.79
N GLU A 460 18.65 0.78 -4.15
CA GLU A 460 18.63 0.94 -2.69
C GLU A 460 17.22 0.72 -2.10
N GLU A 461 16.17 1.21 -2.78
CA GLU A 461 14.79 0.98 -2.35
C GLU A 461 14.43 -0.51 -2.40
N ILE A 462 14.83 -1.20 -3.46
CA ILE A 462 14.58 -2.63 -3.65
C ILE A 462 15.34 -3.46 -2.62
N GLU A 463 16.62 -3.18 -2.38
CA GLU A 463 17.41 -3.90 -1.38
C GLU A 463 16.82 -3.78 0.03
N LYS A 464 16.41 -2.56 0.42
CA LYS A 464 15.75 -2.34 1.70
C LYS A 464 14.41 -3.10 1.78
N ALA A 465 13.57 -2.99 0.75
CA ALA A 465 12.27 -3.66 0.71
C ALA A 465 12.42 -5.19 0.77
N LYS A 466 13.40 -5.77 0.08
CA LYS A 466 13.72 -7.21 0.14
C LYS A 466 14.17 -7.62 1.53
N LYS A 467 15.03 -6.82 2.18
CA LYS A 467 15.47 -7.11 3.55
C LYS A 467 14.29 -7.15 4.52
N ASP A 468 13.46 -6.11 4.51
CA ASP A 468 12.32 -5.98 5.43
C ASP A 468 11.29 -7.10 5.18
N SER A 469 11.01 -7.41 3.90
CA SER A 469 10.13 -8.51 3.52
C SER A 469 10.67 -9.88 3.92
N ASN A 470 11.96 -10.15 3.69
CA ASN A 470 12.57 -11.45 4.02
C ASN A 470 12.58 -11.68 5.54
N GLU A 471 12.83 -10.64 6.35
CA GLU A 471 12.76 -10.74 7.81
C GLU A 471 11.35 -11.18 8.27
N GLN A 472 10.28 -10.63 7.66
CA GLN A 472 8.92 -11.05 7.99
C GLN A 472 8.61 -12.48 7.52
N ILE A 473 9.05 -12.85 6.31
CA ILE A 473 8.87 -14.21 5.77
C ILE A 473 9.57 -15.25 6.64
N ASP A 474 10.82 -14.99 7.04
CA ASP A 474 11.63 -15.92 7.82
C ASP A 474 11.11 -16.08 9.26
N THR A 475 10.50 -15.04 9.82
CA THR A 475 9.96 -15.06 11.19
C THR A 475 8.54 -15.59 11.27
N GLN A 476 7.71 -15.36 10.25
CA GLN A 476 6.27 -15.67 10.30
C GLN A 476 5.84 -16.76 9.32
N ILE A 477 6.34 -16.79 8.08
CA ILE A 477 5.86 -17.74 7.06
C ILE A 477 6.62 -19.06 7.16
N VAL A 478 7.96 -19.01 7.10
CA VAL A 478 8.81 -20.22 7.05
C VAL A 478 8.58 -21.18 8.22
N PRO A 479 8.51 -20.74 9.49
CA PRO A 479 8.31 -21.67 10.61
C PRO A 479 6.91 -22.30 10.60
N ASN A 480 5.89 -21.54 10.21
CA ASN A 480 4.52 -22.01 10.13
C ASN A 480 4.33 -22.98 8.96
N LEU A 481 4.97 -22.73 7.81
CA LEU A 481 4.98 -23.62 6.66
C LEU A 481 5.68 -24.95 6.99
N LYS A 482 6.88 -24.90 7.60
CA LYS A 482 7.59 -26.11 8.06
C LYS A 482 6.76 -26.95 9.03
N SER A 483 6.10 -26.28 9.97
CA SER A 483 5.18 -26.94 10.91
C SER A 483 4.01 -27.59 10.18
N PHE A 484 3.40 -26.89 9.22
CA PHE A 484 2.32 -27.41 8.39
C PHE A 484 2.76 -28.63 7.57
N MET A 485 3.85 -28.51 6.81
CA MET A 485 4.35 -29.57 5.95
C MET A 485 4.73 -30.82 6.74
N SER A 486 5.34 -30.65 7.92
CA SER A 486 5.64 -31.78 8.83
C SER A 486 4.39 -32.52 9.28
N ASP A 487 3.24 -31.86 9.43
CA ASP A 487 1.97 -32.52 9.74
C ASP A 487 1.28 -33.07 8.49
N PHE A 488 1.43 -32.37 7.36
CA PHE A 488 0.90 -32.78 6.06
C PHE A 488 1.51 -34.11 5.59
N ILE A 489 2.82 -34.29 5.67
CA ILE A 489 3.47 -35.54 5.21
C ILE A 489 3.19 -36.74 6.13
N LYS A 490 2.70 -36.51 7.37
CA LYS A 490 2.31 -37.61 8.28
C LYS A 490 0.94 -38.14 7.88
N ARG A 491 0.93 -39.29 7.22
CA ARG A 491 -0.28 -39.98 6.76
C ARG A 491 -0.62 -41.19 7.63
N ASP A 492 -1.91 -41.52 7.68
CA ASP A 492 -2.40 -42.75 8.29
C ASP A 492 -2.27 -43.97 7.34
N SER A 493 -2.77 -45.13 7.77
CA SER A 493 -2.71 -46.36 6.97
C SER A 493 -3.55 -46.33 5.68
N LYS A 494 -4.36 -45.30 5.47
CA LYS A 494 -5.16 -45.07 4.26
C LYS A 494 -4.58 -43.98 3.37
N ASN A 495 -3.35 -43.55 3.63
CA ASN A 495 -2.72 -42.41 2.98
C ASN A 495 -3.51 -41.10 3.16
N SER A 496 -4.12 -40.88 4.32
CA SER A 496 -4.94 -39.69 4.61
C SER A 496 -4.51 -39.01 5.91
N ASN A 497 -4.85 -37.74 6.07
CA ASN A 497 -4.83 -37.02 7.34
C ASN A 497 -5.86 -35.88 7.34
N GLU A 498 -5.76 -34.94 8.28
CA GLU A 498 -6.66 -33.78 8.38
C GLU A 498 -6.68 -32.92 7.10
N TYR A 499 -5.55 -32.85 6.40
CA TYR A 499 -5.32 -31.96 5.25
C TYR A 499 -5.37 -32.68 3.90
N PHE A 500 -5.56 -34.00 3.87
CA PHE A 500 -5.61 -34.80 2.64
C PHE A 500 -6.50 -36.02 2.83
N ASP A 501 -7.50 -36.19 1.96
CA ASP A 501 -8.49 -37.26 2.09
C ASP A 501 -8.08 -38.60 1.43
N GLY A 502 -6.85 -38.66 0.89
CA GLY A 502 -6.33 -39.79 0.12
C GLY A 502 -6.37 -39.56 -1.40
N ASN A 503 -7.05 -38.51 -1.86
CA ASN A 503 -7.14 -38.15 -3.28
C ASN A 503 -6.98 -36.65 -3.55
N LYS A 504 -7.42 -35.79 -2.62
CA LYS A 504 -7.36 -34.33 -2.76
C LYS A 504 -6.94 -33.65 -1.47
N VAL A 505 -6.28 -32.51 -1.64
CA VAL A 505 -5.95 -31.60 -0.54
C VAL A 505 -7.24 -30.99 0.02
N ASN A 506 -7.35 -30.96 1.35
CA ASN A 506 -8.50 -30.38 2.06
C ASN A 506 -8.27 -28.89 2.31
N GLU A 507 -8.62 -28.08 1.30
CA GLU A 507 -8.54 -26.61 1.32
C GLU A 507 -9.21 -25.97 2.54
N ILE A 508 -10.29 -26.57 3.07
CA ILE A 508 -11.02 -26.02 4.23
C ILE A 508 -10.19 -26.22 5.52
N ALA A 509 -9.61 -27.41 5.71
CA ALA A 509 -8.76 -27.68 6.87
C ALA A 509 -7.49 -26.82 6.87
N ILE A 510 -6.91 -26.54 5.69
CA ILE A 510 -5.80 -25.59 5.55
C ILE A 510 -6.25 -24.19 5.98
N ALA A 511 -7.39 -23.71 5.48
CA ALA A 511 -7.94 -22.41 5.86
C ALA A 511 -8.19 -22.29 7.38
N ASP A 512 -8.72 -23.34 8.01
CA ASP A 512 -8.96 -23.36 9.47
C ASP A 512 -7.65 -23.29 10.28
N ARG A 513 -6.60 -24.00 9.85
CA ARG A 513 -5.27 -23.90 10.46
C ARG A 513 -4.71 -22.49 10.35
N VAL A 514 -4.79 -21.88 9.16
CA VAL A 514 -4.32 -20.51 8.91
C VAL A 514 -5.09 -19.50 9.77
N ASN A 515 -6.42 -19.60 9.81
CA ASN A 515 -7.25 -18.76 10.66
C ASN A 515 -6.83 -18.85 12.15
N SER A 516 -6.47 -20.05 12.64
CA SER A 516 -5.96 -20.23 14.01
C SER A 516 -4.61 -19.54 14.23
N ILE A 517 -3.68 -19.63 13.28
CA ILE A 517 -2.36 -18.99 13.35
C ILE A 517 -2.51 -17.47 13.36
N VAL A 518 -3.23 -16.92 12.39
CA VAL A 518 -3.51 -15.48 12.27
C VAL A 518 -4.22 -14.97 13.51
N GLY A 519 -5.20 -15.72 14.03
CA GLY A 519 -5.91 -15.37 15.26
C GLY A 519 -4.99 -15.26 16.48
N LYS A 520 -4.03 -16.19 16.64
CA LYS A 520 -3.04 -16.12 17.73
C LYS A 520 -2.10 -14.94 17.60
N MET A 521 -1.63 -14.67 16.37
CA MET A 521 -0.71 -13.55 16.10
C MET A 521 -1.41 -12.20 16.36
N ALA A 522 -2.63 -12.04 15.84
CA ALA A 522 -3.42 -10.83 16.06
C ALA A 522 -3.77 -10.63 17.55
N ALA A 523 -4.12 -11.71 18.26
CA ALA A 523 -4.38 -11.64 19.69
C ALA A 523 -3.17 -11.13 20.48
N GLN A 524 -1.96 -11.61 20.17
CA GLN A 524 -0.74 -11.15 20.81
C GLN A 524 -0.45 -9.68 20.50
N GLN A 525 -0.56 -9.26 19.23
CA GLN A 525 -0.37 -7.87 18.83
C GLN A 525 -1.37 -6.92 19.50
N LEU A 526 -2.63 -7.33 19.63
CA LEU A 526 -3.67 -6.55 20.33
C LEU A 526 -3.34 -6.40 21.82
N ILE A 527 -2.87 -7.47 22.48
CA ILE A 527 -2.43 -7.44 23.87
C ILE A 527 -1.24 -6.49 24.06
N ASP A 528 -0.21 -6.61 23.23
CA ASP A 528 1.00 -5.80 23.33
C ASP A 528 0.68 -4.31 23.10
N SER A 529 -0.11 -4.01 22.07
CA SER A 529 -0.55 -2.64 21.76
C SER A 529 -1.37 -2.03 22.90
N TYR A 530 -2.26 -2.81 23.53
CA TYR A 530 -3.06 -2.35 24.66
C TYR A 530 -2.21 -2.08 25.90
N ASN A 531 -1.27 -2.98 26.20
CA ASN A 531 -0.34 -2.85 27.32
C ASN A 531 0.53 -1.60 27.18
N ASP A 532 1.09 -1.36 26.00
CA ASP A 532 1.92 -0.19 25.72
C ASP A 532 1.13 1.11 25.85
N LYS A 533 -0.11 1.14 25.33
CA LYS A 533 -0.96 2.33 25.35
C LYS A 533 -1.44 2.69 26.77
N HIS A 534 -1.81 1.70 27.57
CA HIS A 534 -2.43 1.92 28.88
C HIS A 534 -1.46 1.70 30.06
N GLY A 535 -0.20 1.31 29.81
CA GLY A 535 0.76 0.94 30.85
C GLY A 535 0.30 -0.26 31.68
N THR A 536 -0.46 -1.17 31.06
CA THR A 536 -1.03 -2.36 31.71
C THR A 536 -0.21 -3.61 31.38
N SER A 537 -0.62 -4.77 31.90
CA SER A 537 0.01 -6.06 31.60
C SER A 537 -1.07 -7.14 31.52
N ILE A 538 -2.06 -6.92 30.65
CA ILE A 538 -3.06 -7.91 30.30
C ILE A 538 -2.39 -9.07 29.57
N THR A 539 -2.96 -10.26 29.74
CA THR A 539 -2.45 -11.52 29.19
C THR A 539 -3.46 -12.20 28.27
N ASP A 540 -4.70 -11.69 28.23
CA ASP A 540 -5.78 -12.25 27.44
C ASP A 540 -6.59 -11.12 26.80
N VAL A 541 -6.93 -11.29 25.53
CA VAL A 541 -7.66 -10.30 24.73
C VAL A 541 -9.05 -10.00 25.32
N SER A 542 -9.68 -10.95 26.02
CA SER A 542 -10.97 -10.72 26.70
C SER A 542 -10.91 -9.70 27.84
N GLN A 543 -9.71 -9.34 28.30
CA GLN A 543 -9.49 -8.29 29.30
C GLN A 543 -9.55 -6.89 28.69
N ILE A 544 -9.53 -6.77 27.36
CA ILE A 544 -9.74 -5.50 26.64
C ILE A 544 -11.23 -5.18 26.68
N THR A 545 -11.59 -4.14 27.44
CA THR A 545 -12.98 -3.70 27.58
C THR A 545 -13.30 -2.56 26.61
N SER A 546 -14.60 -2.41 26.30
CA SER A 546 -15.09 -1.30 25.50
C SER A 546 -15.10 0.04 26.23
N GLU A 547 -14.70 0.09 27.51
CA GLU A 547 -14.55 1.36 28.25
C GLU A 547 -13.22 2.03 27.93
N ASP A 548 -12.18 1.24 27.68
CA ASP A 548 -10.82 1.71 27.37
C ASP A 548 -10.54 1.72 25.85
N SER A 549 -11.42 1.11 25.04
CA SER A 549 -11.28 0.97 23.59
C SER A 549 -12.65 0.98 22.90
N SER A 550 -12.70 1.31 21.60
CA SER A 550 -13.99 1.44 20.90
C SER A 550 -14.70 0.11 20.61
N MET A 551 -14.01 -1.03 20.79
CA MET A 551 -14.55 -2.39 20.65
C MET A 551 -13.93 -3.26 21.75
N ASP A 552 -14.71 -4.16 22.37
CA ASP A 552 -14.10 -5.16 23.25
C ASP A 552 -13.20 -6.12 22.48
N GLY A 553 -12.25 -6.74 23.18
CA GLY A 553 -11.28 -7.61 22.53
C GLY A 553 -11.89 -8.81 21.81
N LYS A 554 -13.06 -9.31 22.26
CA LYS A 554 -13.76 -10.38 21.56
C LYS A 554 -14.26 -9.92 20.19
N SER A 555 -14.85 -8.73 20.12
CA SER A 555 -15.36 -8.13 18.89
C SER A 555 -14.22 -7.77 17.92
N MET A 556 -13.06 -7.36 18.44
CA MET A 556 -11.83 -7.21 17.64
C MET A 556 -11.42 -8.55 17.03
N MET A 557 -11.39 -9.62 17.82
CA MET A 557 -11.05 -10.96 17.30
C MET A 557 -12.07 -11.50 16.29
N ASP A 558 -13.38 -11.28 16.50
CA ASP A 558 -14.41 -11.65 15.54
C ASP A 558 -14.17 -10.95 14.18
N SER A 559 -13.69 -9.71 14.19
CA SER A 559 -13.31 -8.97 12.99
C SER A 559 -12.06 -9.56 12.33
N VAL A 560 -11.03 -9.93 13.11
CA VAL A 560 -9.83 -10.63 12.60
C VAL A 560 -10.22 -11.91 11.86
N TYR A 561 -11.05 -12.76 12.48
CA TYR A 561 -11.48 -14.01 11.86
C TYR A 561 -12.35 -13.78 10.62
N ALA A 562 -13.21 -12.75 10.64
CA ALA A 562 -14.01 -12.38 9.48
C ALA A 562 -13.13 -11.90 8.31
N TYR A 563 -12.12 -11.08 8.56
CA TYR A 563 -11.18 -10.61 7.54
C TYR A 563 -10.31 -11.75 7.00
N SER A 564 -9.76 -12.59 7.87
CA SER A 564 -8.93 -13.74 7.50
C SER A 564 -9.71 -14.75 6.64
N SER A 565 -10.86 -15.22 7.14
CA SER A 565 -11.69 -16.20 6.44
C SER A 565 -12.30 -15.62 5.15
N GLY A 566 -12.75 -14.36 5.18
CA GLY A 566 -13.27 -13.66 4.01
C GLY A 566 -12.21 -13.44 2.93
N GLY A 567 -10.97 -13.10 3.33
CA GLY A 567 -9.82 -12.97 2.45
C GLY A 567 -9.48 -14.28 1.75
N ILE A 568 -9.30 -15.37 2.52
CA ILE A 568 -9.00 -16.71 1.98
C ILE A 568 -10.11 -17.21 1.05
N SER A 569 -11.37 -17.05 1.44
CA SER A 569 -12.50 -17.48 0.62
C SER A 569 -12.58 -16.70 -0.70
N SER A 570 -12.33 -15.39 -0.65
CA SER A 570 -12.29 -14.53 -1.84
C SER A 570 -11.12 -14.90 -2.75
N PHE A 571 -9.94 -15.17 -2.17
CA PHE A 571 -8.76 -15.64 -2.89
C PHE A 571 -9.06 -16.93 -3.68
N ARG A 572 -9.57 -17.97 -3.00
CA ARG A 572 -9.89 -19.27 -3.62
C ARG A 572 -10.88 -19.10 -4.77
N TYR A 573 -11.94 -18.33 -4.56
CA TYR A 573 -12.93 -18.08 -5.61
C TYR A 573 -12.32 -17.36 -6.82
N LEU A 574 -11.55 -16.30 -6.58
CA LEU A 574 -10.93 -15.51 -7.65
C LEU A 574 -9.86 -16.31 -8.40
N TYR A 575 -9.08 -17.13 -7.68
CA TYR A 575 -8.06 -17.99 -8.25
C TYR A 575 -8.68 -18.99 -9.23
N SER A 576 -9.67 -19.77 -8.79
CA SER A 576 -10.39 -20.72 -9.65
C SER A 576 -11.09 -20.02 -10.82
N SER A 577 -11.73 -18.86 -10.58
CA SER A 577 -12.38 -18.10 -11.65
C SER A 577 -11.39 -17.56 -12.70
N ASN A 578 -10.17 -17.19 -12.29
CA ASN A 578 -9.15 -16.72 -13.22
C ASN A 578 -8.58 -17.87 -14.07
N LEU A 579 -8.41 -19.06 -13.49
CA LEU A 579 -8.05 -20.27 -14.23
C LEU A 579 -9.11 -20.62 -15.29
N GLU A 580 -10.41 -20.55 -14.94
CA GLU A 580 -11.51 -20.75 -15.89
C GLU A 580 -11.53 -19.73 -17.04
N LYS A 581 -11.02 -18.52 -16.82
CA LYS A 581 -10.86 -17.48 -17.85
C LYS A 581 -9.62 -17.68 -18.74
N GLY A 582 -8.82 -18.72 -18.49
CA GLY A 582 -7.62 -19.03 -19.26
C GLY A 582 -6.36 -18.26 -18.81
N TYR A 583 -6.33 -17.74 -17.59
CA TYR A 583 -5.09 -17.19 -17.02
C TYR A 583 -4.09 -18.31 -16.77
N LYS A 584 -2.80 -18.01 -16.94
CA LYS A 584 -1.73 -18.90 -16.47
C LYS A 584 -1.79 -19.03 -14.94
N ARG A 585 -1.31 -20.15 -14.38
CA ARG A 585 -1.38 -20.44 -12.93
C ARG A 585 -0.78 -19.31 -12.08
N THR A 586 0.41 -18.83 -12.46
CA THR A 586 1.10 -17.72 -11.79
C THR A 586 0.36 -16.38 -11.89
N ASP A 587 -0.18 -16.06 -13.07
CA ASP A 587 -0.98 -14.83 -13.29
C ASP A 587 -2.30 -14.88 -12.49
N ALA A 588 -2.95 -16.04 -12.47
CA ALA A 588 -4.18 -16.27 -11.72
C ALA A 588 -3.96 -16.10 -10.22
N LEU A 589 -2.85 -16.66 -9.70
CA LEU A 589 -2.43 -16.53 -8.31
C LEU A 589 -2.23 -15.07 -7.93
N LEU A 590 -1.40 -14.36 -8.69
CA LEU A 590 -1.05 -12.96 -8.42
C LEU A 590 -2.28 -12.06 -8.45
N ALA A 591 -3.14 -12.19 -9.48
CA ALA A 591 -4.36 -11.41 -9.61
C ALA A 591 -5.36 -11.70 -8.47
N ALA A 592 -5.50 -12.98 -8.07
CA ALA A 592 -6.37 -13.37 -6.97
C ALA A 592 -5.87 -12.84 -5.62
N MET A 593 -4.55 -12.93 -5.38
CA MET A 593 -3.91 -12.43 -4.16
C MET A 593 -4.14 -10.93 -4.00
N VAL A 594 -3.84 -10.12 -5.02
CA VAL A 594 -4.00 -8.66 -4.92
C VAL A 594 -5.46 -8.26 -4.72
N LYS A 595 -6.39 -8.82 -5.50
CA LYS A 595 -7.80 -8.46 -5.40
C LYS A 595 -8.44 -8.90 -4.09
N SER A 596 -8.11 -10.08 -3.58
CA SER A 596 -8.65 -10.60 -2.32
C SER A 596 -8.12 -9.85 -1.10
N CYS A 597 -6.89 -9.33 -1.17
CA CYS A 597 -6.24 -8.61 -0.07
C CYS A 597 -6.59 -7.11 -0.03
N THR A 598 -7.15 -6.54 -1.10
CA THR A 598 -7.46 -5.11 -1.17
C THR A 598 -8.54 -4.73 -0.13
N GLY A 599 -8.20 -3.81 0.79
CA GLY A 599 -9.13 -3.27 1.79
C GLY A 599 -10.12 -2.27 1.18
N VAL A 600 -11.16 -1.93 1.92
CA VAL A 600 -12.18 -0.98 1.44
C VAL A 600 -11.62 0.43 1.26
N ILE A 601 -10.69 0.85 2.11
CA ILE A 601 -10.07 2.19 2.03
C ILE A 601 -9.08 2.28 0.87
N ASP A 602 -8.39 1.20 0.54
CA ASP A 602 -7.47 1.15 -0.61
C ASP A 602 -8.19 1.34 -1.96
N GLN A 603 -9.51 1.15 -1.99
CA GLN A 603 -10.36 1.40 -3.17
C GLN A 603 -10.79 2.87 -3.29
N LEU A 604 -10.57 3.69 -2.26
CA LEU A 604 -10.90 5.11 -2.32
C LEU A 604 -9.86 5.86 -3.15
N PRO A 605 -10.29 6.88 -3.93
CA PRO A 605 -9.36 7.81 -4.53
C PRO A 605 -8.47 8.47 -3.49
N ASN A 606 -7.19 8.69 -3.83
CA ASN A 606 -6.20 9.32 -2.95
C ASN A 606 -6.72 10.63 -2.38
N LYS A 607 -7.32 11.50 -3.20
CA LYS A 607 -7.88 12.78 -2.73
C LYS A 607 -8.95 12.62 -1.64
N VAL A 608 -9.79 11.60 -1.75
CA VAL A 608 -10.83 11.29 -0.76
C VAL A 608 -10.20 10.68 0.48
N ASN A 609 -9.31 9.71 0.29
CA ASN A 609 -8.58 9.05 1.37
C ASN A 609 -7.76 10.05 2.21
N ASP A 610 -6.95 10.88 1.55
CA ASP A 610 -6.15 11.94 2.16
C ASP A 610 -7.02 12.93 2.91
N SER A 611 -8.15 13.34 2.32
CA SER A 611 -9.06 14.29 2.98
C SER A 611 -9.72 13.68 4.22
N LEU A 612 -10.13 12.42 4.16
CA LEU A 612 -10.74 11.73 5.30
C LEU A 612 -9.69 11.42 6.38
N THR A 613 -8.45 11.08 5.99
CA THR A 613 -7.32 10.88 6.90
C THR A 613 -6.92 12.19 7.59
N GLU A 614 -6.89 13.29 6.83
CA GLU A 614 -6.69 14.64 7.35
C GLU A 614 -7.79 14.96 8.39
N MET A 615 -9.06 14.64 8.09
CA MET A 615 -10.16 14.83 9.05
C MET A 615 -10.03 13.95 10.31
N GLY A 616 -9.58 12.70 10.18
CA GLY A 616 -9.36 11.79 11.31
C GLY A 616 -8.18 12.19 12.20
N SER A 617 -7.20 12.90 11.66
CA SER A 617 -6.02 13.39 12.39
C SER A 617 -6.14 14.85 12.87
N MET A 618 -7.11 15.60 12.36
CA MET A 618 -7.29 17.02 12.62
C MET A 618 -7.47 17.32 14.12
N ASN A 619 -6.64 18.21 14.68
CA ASN A 619 -6.92 18.83 15.99
C ASN A 619 -7.86 20.02 15.79
N THR A 620 -9.15 19.71 15.74
CA THR A 620 -10.19 20.68 15.45
C THR A 620 -10.28 21.80 16.49
N TYR A 621 -10.04 21.53 17.78
CA TYR A 621 -9.97 22.58 18.80
C TYR A 621 -8.80 23.53 18.59
N GLY A 622 -7.60 23.00 18.33
CA GLY A 622 -6.44 23.83 18.03
C GLY A 622 -6.66 24.72 16.82
N ILE A 623 -7.33 24.21 15.78
CA ILE A 623 -7.65 24.99 14.58
C ILE A 623 -8.70 26.08 14.86
N PHE A 624 -9.84 25.73 15.44
CA PHE A 624 -10.89 26.73 15.69
C PHE A 624 -10.48 27.74 16.77
N VAL A 625 -9.74 27.33 17.80
CA VAL A 625 -9.28 28.25 18.85
C VAL A 625 -8.06 29.03 18.38
N GLY A 626 -7.02 28.36 17.88
CA GLY A 626 -5.78 29.00 17.46
C GLY A 626 -5.92 29.80 16.17
N VAL A 627 -6.33 29.17 15.08
CA VAL A 627 -6.39 29.80 13.75
C VAL A 627 -7.61 30.72 13.61
N VAL A 628 -8.79 30.28 14.03
CA VAL A 628 -10.02 31.07 13.82
C VAL A 628 -10.24 32.08 14.93
N ALA A 629 -10.24 31.67 16.21
CA ALA A 629 -10.51 32.57 17.31
C ALA A 629 -9.33 33.54 17.53
N PHE A 630 -8.14 33.05 17.88
CA PHE A 630 -6.98 33.92 18.11
C PHE A 630 -6.45 34.57 16.82
N GLY A 631 -6.48 33.87 15.68
CA GLY A 631 -5.95 34.39 14.42
C GLY A 631 -6.84 35.41 13.70
N MET A 632 -8.17 35.42 13.96
CA MET A 632 -9.08 36.34 13.27
C MET A 632 -10.11 36.98 14.20
N ALA A 633 -10.92 36.20 14.90
CA ALA A 633 -12.06 36.73 15.65
C ALA A 633 -11.59 37.68 16.78
N SER A 634 -10.57 37.27 17.52
CA SER A 634 -9.97 38.03 18.61
C SER A 634 -9.06 39.17 18.15
N ILE A 635 -8.88 39.36 16.84
CA ILE A 635 -8.16 40.51 16.26
C ILE A 635 -9.15 41.58 15.82
N LEU A 636 -10.37 41.22 15.42
CA LEU A 636 -11.34 42.15 14.81
C LEU A 636 -11.66 43.35 15.70
N ILE A 637 -12.07 43.13 16.96
CA ILE A 637 -12.44 44.23 17.87
C ILE A 637 -11.21 45.06 18.26
N PRO A 638 -10.09 44.47 18.71
CA PRO A 638 -8.88 45.24 19.00
C PRO A 638 -8.37 46.02 17.81
N MET A 639 -8.41 45.49 16.59
CA MET A 639 -7.97 46.19 15.38
C MET A 639 -8.75 47.49 15.17
N VAL A 640 -10.08 47.45 15.21
CA VAL A 640 -10.92 48.65 15.01
C VAL A 640 -10.68 49.68 16.12
N TYR A 641 -10.55 49.22 17.37
CA TYR A 641 -10.24 50.09 18.49
C TYR A 641 -8.84 50.73 18.36
N THR A 642 -7.85 49.95 17.95
CA THR A 642 -6.47 50.41 17.73
C THR A 642 -6.37 51.46 16.64
N ILE A 643 -7.13 51.30 15.55
CA ILE A 643 -7.22 52.29 14.47
C ILE A 643 -7.72 53.63 15.02
N THR A 644 -8.83 53.61 15.77
CA THR A 644 -9.41 54.84 16.33
C THR A 644 -8.55 55.45 17.44
N LEU A 645 -7.89 54.61 18.25
CA LEU A 645 -7.00 55.05 19.31
C LEU A 645 -5.72 55.69 18.74
N ALA A 646 -5.05 55.05 17.79
CA ALA A 646 -3.83 55.61 17.19
C ALA A 646 -4.08 57.01 16.59
N ASP A 647 -5.25 57.23 15.99
CA ASP A 647 -5.62 58.51 15.42
C ASP A 647 -6.01 59.57 16.44
N SER A 648 -6.68 59.19 17.52
CA SER A 648 -7.01 60.13 18.61
C SER A 648 -5.78 60.60 19.39
N LEU A 649 -4.71 59.80 19.40
CA LEU A 649 -3.46 60.15 20.09
C LEU A 649 -2.61 61.19 19.32
N VAL A 650 -2.65 61.20 17.99
CA VAL A 650 -1.77 62.05 17.16
C VAL A 650 -2.55 62.91 16.17
N ALA A 651 -3.12 62.33 15.11
CA ALA A 651 -3.73 63.11 14.02
C ALA A 651 -4.91 63.98 14.47
N GLU A 652 -5.75 63.49 15.38
CA GLU A 652 -6.89 64.25 15.91
C GLU A 652 -6.44 65.47 16.72
N LYS A 653 -5.38 65.34 17.54
CA LYS A 653 -4.82 66.46 18.30
C LYS A 653 -4.20 67.53 17.39
N VAL A 654 -3.67 67.12 16.23
CA VAL A 654 -3.15 68.02 15.21
C VAL A 654 -4.29 68.73 14.47
N GLU A 655 -5.33 67.99 14.02
CA GLU A 655 -6.44 68.56 13.25
C GLU A 655 -7.33 69.50 14.08
N THR A 656 -7.54 69.19 15.37
CA THR A 656 -8.34 70.02 16.30
C THR A 656 -7.56 71.23 16.86
N GLY A 657 -6.25 71.31 16.61
CA GLY A 657 -5.37 72.33 17.18
C GLY A 657 -5.08 72.18 18.67
N SER A 658 -5.62 71.14 19.33
CA SER A 658 -5.45 70.90 20.77
C SER A 658 -3.99 70.61 21.17
N LEU A 659 -3.17 70.11 20.23
CA LEU A 659 -1.74 69.90 20.41
C LEU A 659 -0.97 71.20 20.74
N SER A 660 -1.45 72.36 20.27
CA SER A 660 -0.82 73.67 20.54
C SER A 660 -0.80 74.00 22.04
N PHE A 661 -1.83 73.60 22.79
CA PHE A 661 -1.92 73.80 24.23
C PHE A 661 -0.88 72.94 24.98
N THR A 662 -0.70 71.68 24.56
CA THR A 662 0.34 70.81 25.14
C THR A 662 1.75 71.32 24.82
N MET A 663 1.97 71.84 23.61
CA MET A 663 3.27 72.39 23.17
C MET A 663 3.58 73.79 23.74
N SER A 664 2.58 74.46 24.34
CA SER A 664 2.78 75.72 25.06
C SER A 664 3.47 75.52 26.43
N THR A 665 3.50 74.28 26.92
CA THR A 665 4.35 73.86 28.04
C THR A 665 5.76 73.50 27.54
N PRO A 666 6.84 73.53 28.35
CA PRO A 666 8.21 73.30 27.90
C PRO A 666 8.52 71.81 27.59
N ILE A 667 7.72 71.19 26.71
CA ILE A 667 7.82 69.79 26.26
C ILE A 667 8.24 69.76 24.79
N LYS A 668 9.19 68.88 24.43
CA LYS A 668 9.64 68.70 23.04
C LYS A 668 8.67 67.83 22.25
N ARG A 669 8.55 68.06 20.94
CA ARG A 669 7.80 67.20 19.99
C ARG A 669 8.23 65.72 20.06
N SER A 670 9.53 65.46 20.23
CA SER A 670 10.08 64.10 20.42
C SER A 670 9.58 63.44 21.70
N THR A 671 9.42 64.21 22.79
CA THR A 671 8.92 63.70 24.08
C THR A 671 7.43 63.40 24.00
N PHE A 672 6.65 64.23 23.30
CA PHE A 672 5.23 63.99 23.06
C PHE A 672 5.01 62.69 22.28
N ILE A 673 5.61 62.56 21.08
CA ILE A 673 5.37 61.41 20.20
C ILE A 673 5.86 60.09 20.83
N PHE A 674 6.98 60.13 21.55
CA PHE A 674 7.49 58.97 22.29
C PHE A 674 6.55 58.56 23.42
N THR A 675 5.98 59.52 24.16
CA THR A 675 5.05 59.22 25.25
C THR A 675 3.74 58.61 24.72
N GLU A 676 3.20 59.12 23.61
CA GLU A 676 2.00 58.57 22.97
C GLU A 676 2.27 57.18 22.37
N ALA A 677 3.46 56.95 21.79
CA ALA A 677 3.87 55.61 21.34
C ALA A 677 3.93 54.63 22.52
N CYS A 678 4.53 55.01 23.66
CA CYS A 678 4.55 54.19 24.87
C CYS A 678 3.15 53.91 25.40
N TYR A 679 2.22 54.86 25.31
CA TYR A 679 0.83 54.68 25.73
C TYR A 679 0.09 53.68 24.82
N LEU A 680 0.26 53.78 23.51
CA LEU A 680 -0.34 52.85 22.54
C LEU A 680 0.22 51.43 22.74
N ILE A 681 1.54 51.27 22.85
CA ILE A 681 2.18 49.97 23.15
C ILE A 681 1.69 49.41 24.49
N GLY A 682 1.59 50.25 25.53
CA GLY A 682 1.07 49.83 26.83
C GLY A 682 -0.40 49.37 26.77
N THR A 683 -1.19 50.00 25.90
CA THR A 683 -2.58 49.60 25.63
C THR A 683 -2.64 48.24 24.95
N GLU A 684 -1.81 47.99 23.94
CA GLU A 684 -1.71 46.67 23.28
C GLU A 684 -1.28 45.57 24.27
N VAL A 685 -0.30 45.86 25.13
CA VAL A 685 0.16 44.90 26.15
C VAL A 685 -0.98 44.57 27.12
N PHE A 686 -1.75 45.57 27.55
CA PHE A 686 -2.90 45.36 28.43
C PHE A 686 -3.98 44.51 27.75
N MET A 687 -4.36 44.83 26.50
CA MET A 687 -5.33 44.06 25.73
C MET A 687 -4.87 42.60 25.53
N GLY A 688 -3.59 42.40 25.20
CA GLY A 688 -3.00 41.07 25.05
C GLY A 688 -3.00 40.25 26.34
N LEU A 689 -2.68 40.88 27.48
CA LEU A 689 -2.74 40.22 28.79
C LEU A 689 -4.16 39.81 29.18
N VAL A 690 -5.15 40.68 28.95
CA VAL A 690 -6.55 40.35 29.21
C VAL A 690 -7.04 39.22 28.30
N LEU A 691 -6.63 39.21 27.03
CA LEU A 691 -6.94 38.11 26.11
C LEU A 691 -6.29 36.79 26.56
N PHE A 692 -5.04 36.83 27.01
CA PHE A 692 -4.35 35.66 27.56
C PHE A 692 -5.09 35.08 28.78
N LEU A 693 -5.45 35.93 29.75
CA LEU A 693 -6.25 35.51 30.91
C LEU A 693 -7.63 35.00 30.48
N GLY A 694 -8.25 35.65 29.50
CA GLY A 694 -9.49 35.20 28.87
C GLY A 694 -9.37 33.82 28.24
N GLY A 695 -8.26 33.50 27.59
CA GLY A 695 -7.98 32.18 27.02
C GLY A 695 -7.81 31.09 28.07
N LEU A 696 -7.12 31.39 29.18
CA LEU A 696 -7.02 30.45 30.32
C LEU A 696 -8.40 30.20 30.94
N LEU A 697 -9.19 31.27 31.13
CA LEU A 697 -10.57 31.15 31.63
C LEU A 697 -11.44 30.34 30.66
N ALA A 698 -11.38 30.63 29.36
CA ALA A 698 -12.10 29.91 28.32
C ALA A 698 -11.81 28.42 28.35
N ARG A 699 -10.53 28.03 28.49
CA ARG A 699 -10.13 26.63 28.66
C ARG A 699 -10.75 26.01 29.92
N THR A 700 -10.66 26.67 31.07
CA THR A 700 -11.23 26.13 32.32
C THR A 700 -12.75 25.97 32.26
N CYS A 701 -13.46 26.91 31.64
CA CYS A 701 -14.89 26.82 31.42
C CYS A 701 -15.25 25.69 30.45
N GLY A 702 -14.51 25.53 29.35
CA GLY A 702 -14.73 24.45 28.39
C GLY A 702 -14.55 23.05 29.01
N ILE A 703 -13.53 22.88 29.86
CA ILE A 703 -13.31 21.62 30.60
C ILE A 703 -14.48 21.36 31.56
N ALA A 704 -14.92 22.38 32.31
CA ALA A 704 -16.04 22.24 33.25
C ALA A 704 -17.38 21.92 32.57
N MET A 705 -17.53 22.23 31.29
CA MET A 705 -18.74 21.99 30.49
C MET A 705 -18.73 20.64 29.74
N GLY A 706 -17.72 19.79 29.97
CA GLY A 706 -17.65 18.43 29.42
C GLY A 706 -16.60 18.22 28.33
N GLY A 707 -15.81 19.23 27.99
CA GLY A 707 -14.71 19.10 27.04
C GLY A 707 -13.42 18.58 27.67
N THR A 708 -13.41 17.31 28.11
CA THR A 708 -12.22 16.67 28.70
C THR A 708 -11.01 16.67 27.76
N ASP A 709 -11.26 16.60 26.46
CA ASP A 709 -10.23 16.52 25.42
C ASP A 709 -9.53 17.86 25.14
N LEU A 710 -10.04 18.98 25.69
CA LEU A 710 -9.32 20.26 25.69
C LEU A 710 -8.04 20.22 26.52
N ILE A 711 -7.87 19.20 27.38
CA ILE A 711 -6.64 19.04 28.16
C ILE A 711 -5.46 18.72 27.23
N GLU A 712 -5.66 17.79 26.30
CA GLU A 712 -4.65 17.34 25.34
C GLU A 712 -4.65 18.18 24.06
N SER A 713 -5.83 18.53 23.53
CA SER A 713 -5.97 19.23 22.25
C SER A 713 -5.62 20.72 22.31
N LEU A 714 -5.62 21.31 23.51
CA LEU A 714 -5.31 22.72 23.72
C LEU A 714 -4.47 22.92 24.99
N PRO A 715 -3.18 22.54 24.94
CA PRO A 715 -2.28 22.70 26.07
C PRO A 715 -2.04 24.19 26.38
N ILE A 716 -1.66 24.46 27.63
CA ILE A 716 -1.44 25.84 28.11
C ILE A 716 -0.30 26.52 27.32
N SER A 717 0.67 25.75 26.84
CA SER A 717 1.73 26.22 25.94
C SER A 717 1.15 26.89 24.70
N ASP A 718 0.18 26.25 24.07
CA ASP A 718 -0.36 26.66 22.77
C ASP A 718 -1.22 27.90 22.95
N ILE A 719 -2.05 27.95 24.00
CA ILE A 719 -2.81 29.17 24.35
C ILE A 719 -1.87 30.36 24.56
N SER A 720 -0.73 30.12 25.23
CA SER A 720 0.25 31.17 25.47
C SER A 720 0.87 31.67 24.15
N GLN A 721 1.17 30.76 23.23
CA GLN A 721 1.68 31.11 21.90
C GLN A 721 0.61 31.79 21.03
N TYR A 722 -0.64 31.31 21.00
CA TYR A 722 -1.72 31.98 20.28
C TYR A 722 -1.98 33.40 20.79
N ALA A 723 -1.96 33.60 22.11
CA ALA A 723 -2.12 34.92 22.72
C ALA A 723 -0.92 35.84 22.38
N LEU A 724 0.30 35.31 22.41
CA LEU A 724 1.51 36.04 22.02
C LEU A 724 1.48 36.45 20.54
N GLY A 725 1.09 35.52 19.66
CA GLY A 725 0.94 35.76 18.23
C GLY A 725 -0.11 36.82 17.91
N ASN A 726 -1.27 36.73 18.55
CA ASN A 726 -2.32 37.75 18.44
C ASN A 726 -1.80 39.13 18.88
N PHE A 727 -1.17 39.21 20.05
CA PHE A 727 -0.58 40.47 20.55
C PHE A 727 0.47 41.05 19.60
N MET A 728 1.34 40.21 19.01
CA MET A 728 2.35 40.67 18.06
C MET A 728 1.73 41.24 16.78
N VAL A 729 0.61 40.67 16.31
CA VAL A 729 -0.14 41.20 15.17
C VAL A 729 -0.80 42.52 15.53
N THR A 730 -1.49 42.63 16.67
CA THR A 730 -2.14 43.90 17.05
C THR A 730 -1.10 45.00 17.30
N LEU A 731 0.09 44.65 17.79
CA LEU A 731 1.23 45.55 17.92
C LEU A 731 1.78 46.02 16.55
N ALA A 732 1.82 45.15 15.54
CA ALA A 732 2.22 45.55 14.19
C ALA A 732 1.16 46.47 13.53
N ILE A 733 -0.12 46.12 13.70
CA ILE A 733 -1.27 46.93 13.25
C ILE A 733 -1.23 48.32 13.89
N SER A 734 -1.00 48.39 15.21
CA SER A 734 -0.92 49.65 15.95
C SER A 734 0.26 50.50 15.51
N GLY A 735 1.42 49.89 15.21
CA GLY A 735 2.57 50.58 14.62
C GLY A 735 2.28 51.18 13.24
N ILE A 736 1.60 50.44 12.35
CA ILE A 736 1.17 50.93 11.02
C ILE A 736 0.22 52.12 11.16
N CYS A 737 -0.80 52.01 12.03
CA CYS A 737 -1.74 53.09 12.29
C CYS A 737 -1.05 54.32 12.88
N PHE A 738 -0.17 54.14 13.86
CA PHE A 738 0.60 55.21 14.48
C PHE A 738 1.50 55.93 13.47
N CYS A 739 2.13 55.18 12.56
CA CYS A 739 2.95 55.74 11.49
C CYS A 739 2.10 56.60 10.53
N ALA A 740 0.96 56.10 10.07
CA ALA A 740 0.04 56.85 9.22
C ALA A 740 -0.47 58.12 9.92
N SER A 741 -0.87 58.01 11.20
CA SER A 741 -1.30 59.14 12.02
C SER A 741 -0.23 60.21 12.20
N SER A 742 1.04 59.78 12.32
CA SER A 742 2.19 60.67 12.38
C SER A 742 2.46 61.40 11.06
N ILE A 743 2.26 60.73 9.92
CA ILE A 743 2.52 61.27 8.57
C ILE A 743 1.46 62.31 8.15
N PHE A 744 0.16 62.02 8.35
CA PHE A 744 -0.92 62.87 7.82
C PHE A 744 -1.39 63.93 8.82
N ASN A 745 -1.89 65.07 8.34
CA ASN A 745 -2.42 66.16 9.18
C ASN A 745 -3.95 66.11 9.35
N LYS A 746 -4.66 65.34 8.52
CA LYS A 746 -6.10 65.15 8.64
C LYS A 746 -6.41 63.72 9.00
N VAL A 747 -7.28 63.53 9.98
CA VAL A 747 -7.76 62.24 10.48
C VAL A 747 -8.30 61.39 9.33
N ARG A 748 -9.05 61.98 8.39
CA ARG A 748 -9.59 61.25 7.21
C ARG A 748 -8.51 60.53 6.40
N PHE A 749 -7.32 61.12 6.25
CA PHE A 749 -6.24 60.49 5.49
C PHE A 749 -5.47 59.48 6.35
N ALA A 750 -5.25 59.79 7.63
CA ALA A 750 -4.62 58.86 8.58
C ALA A 750 -5.41 57.54 8.68
N ILE A 751 -6.72 57.60 8.94
CA ILE A 751 -7.61 56.44 8.99
C ILE A 751 -7.60 55.69 7.64
N SER A 752 -7.69 56.42 6.51
CA SER A 752 -7.79 55.78 5.19
C SER A 752 -6.55 54.96 4.85
N TYR A 753 -5.34 55.48 5.11
CA TYR A 753 -4.10 54.76 4.79
C TYR A 753 -3.72 53.73 5.87
N GLY A 754 -3.76 54.10 7.15
CA GLY A 754 -3.40 53.19 8.24
C GLY A 754 -4.47 52.13 8.49
N GLY A 755 -5.71 52.58 8.73
CA GLY A 755 -6.84 51.69 8.94
C GLY A 755 -7.23 50.89 7.69
N GLY A 756 -7.27 51.54 6.52
CA GLY A 756 -7.60 50.86 5.26
C GLY A 756 -6.63 49.73 4.90
N LEU A 757 -5.32 49.92 5.12
CA LEU A 757 -4.33 48.88 4.89
C LEU A 757 -4.50 47.68 5.85
N ASN A 758 -4.76 47.95 7.13
CA ASN A 758 -5.01 46.89 8.12
C ASN A 758 -6.31 46.12 7.83
N ILE A 759 -7.37 46.79 7.39
CA ILE A 759 -8.62 46.13 6.94
C ILE A 759 -8.36 45.28 5.70
N PHE A 760 -7.54 45.76 4.74
CA PHE A 760 -7.15 44.97 3.58
C PHE A 760 -6.38 43.69 3.98
N PHE A 761 -5.43 43.80 4.91
CA PHE A 761 -4.73 42.64 5.46
C PHE A 761 -5.70 41.66 6.16
N PHE A 762 -6.69 42.18 6.89
CA PHE A 762 -7.70 41.35 7.53
C PHE A 762 -8.54 40.55 6.51
N ILE A 763 -9.06 41.21 5.47
CA ILE A 763 -9.84 40.55 4.42
C ILE A 763 -9.00 39.48 3.69
N CYS A 764 -7.74 39.79 3.38
CA CYS A 764 -6.81 38.82 2.80
C CYS A 764 -6.59 37.62 3.73
N SER A 765 -6.55 37.82 5.05
CA SER A 765 -6.43 36.71 6.02
C SER A 765 -7.67 35.81 6.02
N ILE A 766 -8.88 36.38 5.91
CA ILE A 766 -10.13 35.61 5.84
C ILE A 766 -10.16 34.76 4.56
N LEU A 767 -9.81 35.35 3.41
CA LEU A 767 -9.74 34.61 2.16
C LEU A 767 -8.63 33.55 2.21
N GLY A 768 -7.48 33.89 2.78
CA GLY A 768 -6.32 33.02 2.92
C GLY A 768 -6.60 31.75 3.73
N LEU A 769 -7.51 31.80 4.72
CA LEU A 769 -7.90 30.66 5.55
C LEU A 769 -8.33 29.44 4.72
N PHE A 770 -9.16 29.64 3.69
CA PHE A 770 -9.65 28.57 2.83
C PHE A 770 -8.56 27.94 1.95
N GLY A 771 -7.38 28.54 1.88
CA GLY A 771 -6.20 27.96 1.23
C GLY A 771 -5.23 27.25 2.19
N THR A 772 -5.49 27.27 3.50
CA THR A 772 -4.59 26.66 4.52
C THR A 772 -4.98 25.22 4.84
N LYS A 773 -4.03 24.46 5.39
CA LYS A 773 -4.26 23.12 5.96
C LYS A 773 -5.22 23.10 7.16
N ALA A 774 -5.59 24.27 7.68
CA ALA A 774 -6.60 24.38 8.73
C ALA A 774 -8.02 24.08 8.22
N ILE A 775 -8.24 24.08 6.89
CA ILE A 775 -9.50 23.67 6.27
C ILE A 775 -9.28 22.29 5.61
N PRO A 776 -10.20 21.32 5.82
CA PRO A 776 -10.08 20.00 5.22
C PRO A 776 -9.95 20.07 3.69
N GLY A 777 -9.17 19.16 3.11
CA GLY A 777 -8.95 19.07 1.67
C GLY A 777 -10.23 19.10 0.80
N THR A 778 -11.37 18.63 1.33
CA THR A 778 -12.67 18.66 0.63
C THR A 778 -13.21 20.06 0.36
N VAL A 779 -12.87 21.05 1.17
CA VAL A 779 -13.36 22.44 1.07
C VAL A 779 -12.21 23.42 0.78
N ARG A 780 -10.96 22.97 0.87
CA ARG A 780 -9.76 23.78 0.65
C ARG A 780 -9.64 24.17 -0.83
N ILE A 781 -9.36 25.46 -1.06
CA ILE A 781 -9.10 26.04 -2.38
C ILE A 781 -7.66 26.53 -2.37
N GLU A 782 -6.74 25.74 -2.92
CA GLU A 782 -5.29 26.04 -2.87
C GLU A 782 -4.94 27.41 -3.46
N SER A 783 -5.66 27.86 -4.49
CA SER A 783 -5.47 29.18 -5.09
C SER A 783 -5.72 30.34 -4.10
N MET A 784 -6.53 30.15 -3.05
CA MET A 784 -6.75 31.16 -2.01
C MET A 784 -5.53 31.33 -1.09
N ASN A 785 -4.57 30.40 -1.08
CA ASN A 785 -3.34 30.54 -0.30
C ASN A 785 -2.48 31.73 -0.76
N TYR A 786 -2.70 32.24 -1.99
CA TYR A 786 -2.07 33.48 -2.46
C TYR A 786 -2.27 34.65 -1.49
N PHE A 787 -3.46 34.77 -0.89
CA PHE A 787 -3.78 35.87 0.03
C PHE A 787 -2.97 35.80 1.34
N ASN A 788 -2.49 34.63 1.75
CA ASN A 788 -1.64 34.48 2.94
C ASN A 788 -0.26 35.15 2.74
N TYR A 789 0.22 35.30 1.51
CA TYR A 789 1.50 35.97 1.25
C TYR A 789 1.38 37.50 1.21
N VAL A 790 0.16 38.04 1.12
CA VAL A 790 -0.11 39.48 0.96
C VAL A 790 -0.51 40.15 2.28
N THR A 791 -0.80 39.37 3.33
CA THR A 791 -1.23 39.85 4.63
C THR A 791 -0.17 39.65 5.72
N ILE A 792 -0.07 40.60 6.65
CA ILE A 792 0.77 40.44 7.85
C ILE A 792 0.13 39.50 8.88
N LEU A 793 -1.19 39.26 8.82
CA LEU A 793 -1.90 38.42 9.79
C LEU A 793 -1.49 36.94 9.70
N SER A 794 -1.09 36.48 8.51
CA SER A 794 -0.63 35.09 8.28
C SER A 794 0.71 34.77 8.97
N LEU A 795 1.42 35.79 9.45
CA LEU A 795 2.60 35.62 10.29
C LEU A 795 2.23 35.10 11.69
N ASN A 796 0.99 35.31 12.14
CA ASN A 796 0.42 34.61 13.29
C ASN A 796 -0.06 33.22 12.85
N ASP A 797 0.89 32.31 12.68
CA ASP A 797 0.62 30.97 12.19
C ASP A 797 0.18 30.05 13.32
N GLY A 798 -1.14 29.91 13.47
CA GLY A 798 -1.72 29.00 14.45
C GLY A 798 -1.45 27.51 14.16
N VAL A 799 -1.22 27.13 12.90
CA VAL A 799 -0.92 25.73 12.54
C VAL A 799 0.50 25.37 12.99
N ALA A 800 1.45 26.29 12.80
CA ALA A 800 2.83 26.08 13.24
C ALA A 800 2.99 25.93 14.76
N VAL A 801 2.07 26.54 15.55
CA VAL A 801 2.01 26.34 17.01
C VAL A 801 1.61 24.90 17.34
N MET A 802 0.59 24.37 16.66
CA MET A 802 0.08 23.01 16.89
C MET A 802 1.12 21.94 16.52
N GLU A 803 1.90 22.17 15.48
CA GLU A 803 2.99 21.28 15.03
C GLU A 803 4.28 21.45 15.85
N ALA A 804 4.30 22.37 16.83
CA ALA A 804 5.50 22.76 17.58
C ALA A 804 6.69 23.15 16.68
N SER A 805 6.41 23.79 15.54
CA SER A 805 7.40 24.12 14.52
C SER A 805 8.20 25.38 14.87
N ALA A 806 9.52 25.32 14.70
CA ALA A 806 10.41 26.48 14.90
C ALA A 806 10.09 27.66 13.95
N VAL A 807 9.38 27.41 12.85
CA VAL A 807 8.95 28.42 11.87
C VAL A 807 8.12 29.53 12.51
N TYR A 808 7.32 29.19 13.53
CA TYR A 808 6.49 30.13 14.28
C TYR A 808 7.29 31.34 14.82
N TRP A 809 8.46 31.09 15.42
CA TRP A 809 9.29 32.13 16.02
C TRP A 809 9.88 33.08 14.97
N TYR A 810 10.27 32.58 13.80
CA TYR A 810 10.77 33.43 12.72
C TYR A 810 9.67 34.38 12.20
N LYS A 811 8.43 33.90 12.09
CA LYS A 811 7.29 34.74 11.68
C LYS A 811 6.98 35.82 12.72
N LEU A 812 7.05 35.49 14.02
CA LEU A 812 6.91 36.46 15.11
C LEU A 812 7.98 37.56 15.08
N ILE A 813 9.24 37.20 14.81
CA ILE A 813 10.32 38.19 14.67
C ILE A 813 10.02 39.14 13.51
N GLY A 814 9.46 38.64 12.42
CA GLY A 814 8.99 39.46 11.29
C GLY A 814 7.94 40.49 11.72
N LEU A 815 6.93 40.08 12.50
CA LEU A 815 5.92 41.00 13.04
C LEU A 815 6.53 42.07 13.97
N LEU A 816 7.43 41.66 14.85
CA LEU A 816 8.12 42.59 15.74
C LEU A 816 8.97 43.61 14.95
N ALA A 817 9.64 43.17 13.88
CA ALA A 817 10.40 44.06 12.99
C ALA A 817 9.49 45.08 12.31
N ILE A 818 8.32 44.67 11.81
CA ILE A 818 7.31 45.58 11.22
C ILE A 818 6.84 46.61 12.25
N ALA A 819 6.51 46.18 13.46
CA ALA A 819 6.09 47.07 14.54
C ALA A 819 7.20 48.10 14.86
N LEU A 820 8.43 47.65 15.08
CA LEU A 820 9.55 48.53 15.39
C LEU A 820 9.82 49.55 14.26
N LEU A 821 9.87 49.08 13.01
CA LEU A 821 10.12 49.95 11.86
C LEU A 821 9.05 51.04 11.72
N THR A 822 7.77 50.67 11.88
CA THR A 822 6.64 51.60 11.72
C THR A 822 6.54 52.61 12.88
N TYR A 823 6.77 52.18 14.13
CA TYR A 823 6.84 53.10 15.27
C TYR A 823 8.02 54.08 15.17
N ILE A 824 9.20 53.60 14.77
CA ILE A 824 10.40 54.43 14.59
C ILE A 824 10.19 55.41 13.43
N SER A 825 9.71 54.95 12.27
CA SER A 825 9.46 55.80 11.11
C SER A 825 8.42 56.88 11.41
N GLY A 826 7.31 56.52 12.06
CA GLY A 826 6.28 57.47 12.49
C GLY A 826 6.85 58.55 13.40
N SER A 827 7.61 58.13 14.42
CA SER A 827 8.26 59.06 15.37
C SER A 827 9.23 60.02 14.68
N ILE A 828 10.08 59.52 13.76
CA ILE A 828 11.04 60.36 13.02
C ILE A 828 10.31 61.37 12.14
N VAL A 829 9.31 60.93 11.37
CA VAL A 829 8.55 61.82 10.48
C VAL A 829 7.86 62.94 11.28
N PHE A 830 7.20 62.61 12.39
CA PHE A 830 6.50 63.59 13.21
C PHE A 830 7.44 64.67 13.78
N THR A 831 8.66 64.30 14.19
CA THR A 831 9.62 65.27 14.75
C THR A 831 10.11 66.32 13.75
N LYS A 832 10.06 66.02 12.45
CA LYS A 832 10.51 66.91 11.37
C LYS A 832 9.35 67.59 10.63
N LYS A 833 8.11 67.28 11.01
CA LYS A 833 6.90 67.71 10.32
C LYS A 833 6.54 69.16 10.64
N ASP A 834 6.12 69.90 9.62
CA ASP A 834 5.48 71.20 9.79
C ASP A 834 4.05 71.00 10.26
N LEU A 835 3.77 71.48 11.47
CA LEU A 835 2.44 71.40 12.07
C LEU A 835 1.70 72.72 11.76
N PRO A 836 0.49 72.67 11.19
CA PRO A 836 -0.38 73.83 11.11
C PRO A 836 -0.95 74.10 12.52
N LEU A 837 -0.13 74.66 13.41
CA LEU A 837 -0.50 75.04 14.78
C LEU A 837 -1.03 76.46 14.82
#